data_AF-A0A3D1Z4C7-F1
#
_entry.id   AF-A0A3D1Z4C7-F1
#
_cell.length_a   1.000
_cell.length_b   1.000
_cell.length_c   1.000
_cell.angle_alpha   90.00
_cell.angle_beta   90.00
_cell.angle_gamma   90.00
#
_symmetry.space_group_name_H-M   'P 1'
#
loop_
_entity.id
_entity.type
_entity.pdbx_description
1 polymer ?
#
loop_
_entity_poly.entity_id
_entity_poly.type
_entity_poly.pdbx_seq_one_letter_code
_entity_poly.pdbx_strand_id
1 'polypeptide(L)'
;MNNKKILVMGVSGCGKSHIGHLLAQSLNYEFFDGDDFHPQSNVEKMQQGIPLTDEDRIDWLHTLNQLFIDNESVVIACSALKPEYRDILRNNNENLTIVYLQGNFDTIWQRHKKRDNHWFNGKSMLESQFDTLIEPLSNEAIFIDITPPVETVLHNIQQKLKQGMLMSNSPSSNHSHIAMIGLGVMGKSLTLNLLDNQFNVAGFDIDKDHLTATTKEAKQLNKGTFLACDSLTRLLSTLKSPRVIALSIPAGKIVEQVIDDLLKAGLEPQDIVIDTGNSLWTDTIAREQKYQSQLQFFSTAVSGGEQGARFGPALMASGSAEAWQSIKPMWNAIAAKVDSNGLPVPPLHDGESCATYTGPSGSGHFVKMVHNGIEYADMQLICEVYHYLRDAIELAPHQIGDVFTEWNQGVLNSYLIEITADILKQQDFSTDHPLVDMILDKAGQKGTGTWTAINSLEIGCPTPTITQSVYARSLSSLKSRRLIGAQCLKAKTQPVDKTSLSAVINELHDALYCAKLCAYAQGFDLMNATSEQQNWQLNFVDIAKGWRAGCIIRATFLQDIANAYHHTPALDNLLFAEHFAHQLEARQLSWRKTVSNSSMHGIPMPGINSALSYFDSMRCGTLPANLLQAQRDFFGSHTYSRIDQSESAKYHVEWSHSPRVEVKR
;
A
#
# COMPACT_ATOMS: atom_id res chain seq x y z
N MET A 1 -18.73 37.99 3.35
CA MET A 1 -17.91 36.95 4.03
C MET A 1 -18.90 36.03 4.73
N ASN A 2 -18.94 34.74 4.39
CA ASN A 2 -19.94 33.79 4.95
C ASN A 2 -19.48 33.13 6.26
N ASN A 3 -18.20 33.22 6.63
CA ASN A 3 -17.67 32.59 7.84
C ASN A 3 -17.80 33.56 9.01
N LYS A 4 -19.04 33.78 9.48
CA LYS A 4 -19.28 34.71 10.57
C LYS A 4 -18.80 34.16 11.93
N LYS A 5 -18.68 32.83 12.09
CA LYS A 5 -18.24 32.19 13.33
C LYS A 5 -16.93 31.45 13.10
N ILE A 6 -15.86 31.83 13.80
CA ILE A 6 -14.51 31.28 13.62
C ILE A 6 -13.95 30.80 14.96
N LEU A 7 -13.51 29.55 15.02
CA LEU A 7 -12.72 29.00 16.11
C LEU A 7 -11.24 29.03 15.73
N VAL A 8 -10.40 29.67 16.54
CA VAL A 8 -8.93 29.62 16.40
C VAL A 8 -8.39 28.67 17.46
N MET A 9 -7.88 27.51 17.02
CA MET A 9 -7.43 26.43 17.90
C MET A 9 -5.96 26.08 17.78
N GLY A 10 -5.46 25.39 18.82
CA GLY A 10 -4.09 24.89 18.91
C GLY A 10 -3.63 24.80 20.38
N VAL A 11 -2.49 24.15 20.58
CA VAL A 11 -1.88 24.03 21.92
C VAL A 11 -1.51 25.40 22.50
N SER A 12 -1.40 25.49 23.82
CA SER A 12 -0.97 26.69 24.52
C SER A 12 0.39 27.17 24.01
N GLY A 13 0.50 28.47 23.75
CA GLY A 13 1.70 29.09 23.19
C GLY A 13 1.77 29.13 21.67
N CYS A 14 0.84 28.49 20.94
CA CYS A 14 0.77 28.59 19.48
C CYS A 14 0.41 30.00 18.98
N GLY A 15 -0.14 30.86 19.85
CA GLY A 15 -0.53 32.23 19.53
C GLY A 15 -2.04 32.44 19.34
N LYS A 16 -2.87 31.43 19.64
CA LYS A 16 -4.35 31.44 19.45
C LYS A 16 -5.04 32.74 19.87
N SER A 17 -4.78 33.24 21.08
CA SER A 17 -5.39 34.46 21.61
C SER A 17 -5.03 35.71 20.81
N HIS A 18 -3.73 35.89 20.52
CA HIS A 18 -3.23 37.06 19.81
C HIS A 18 -3.66 37.05 18.35
N ILE A 19 -3.53 35.90 17.68
CA ILE A 19 -3.97 35.72 16.30
C ILE A 19 -5.49 35.87 16.17
N GLY A 20 -6.25 35.29 17.11
CA GLY A 20 -7.72 35.41 17.15
C GLY A 20 -8.16 36.87 17.32
N HIS A 21 -7.52 37.62 18.21
CA HIS A 21 -7.80 39.04 18.41
C HIS A 21 -7.53 39.88 17.15
N LEU A 22 -6.36 39.71 16.52
CA LEU A 22 -6.01 40.41 15.29
C LEU A 22 -6.93 40.03 14.12
N LEU A 23 -7.32 38.75 14.04
CA LEU A 23 -8.27 38.28 13.04
C LEU A 23 -9.64 38.93 13.23
N ALA A 24 -10.15 38.96 14.45
CA ALA A 24 -11.42 39.60 14.79
C ALA A 24 -11.42 41.10 14.44
N GLN A 25 -10.35 41.82 14.80
CA GLN A 25 -10.17 43.23 14.40
C GLN A 25 -10.21 43.41 12.88
N SER A 26 -9.51 42.54 12.14
CA SER A 26 -9.44 42.63 10.68
C SER A 26 -10.77 42.31 9.98
N LEU A 27 -11.64 41.52 10.61
CA LEU A 27 -12.94 41.12 10.10
C LEU A 27 -14.09 41.97 10.66
N ASN A 28 -13.80 42.85 11.62
CA ASN A 28 -14.79 43.59 12.41
C ASN A 28 -15.78 42.68 13.15
N TYR A 29 -15.27 41.60 13.77
CA TYR A 29 -16.02 40.63 14.57
C TYR A 29 -15.71 40.81 16.06
N GLU A 30 -16.60 40.31 16.92
CA GLU A 30 -16.33 40.22 18.35
C GLU A 30 -15.30 39.12 18.64
N PHE A 31 -14.44 39.32 19.64
CA PHE A 31 -13.42 38.36 20.04
C PHE A 31 -13.63 37.92 21.48
N PHE A 32 -13.62 36.60 21.70
CA PHE A 32 -13.57 36.01 23.03
C PHE A 32 -12.34 35.11 23.16
N ASP A 33 -11.56 35.29 24.23
CA ASP A 33 -10.55 34.29 24.60
C ASP A 33 -11.23 33.22 25.45
N GLY A 34 -11.22 31.97 24.97
CA GLY A 34 -11.87 30.87 25.67
C GLY A 34 -11.27 30.61 27.05
N ASP A 35 -10.01 31.00 27.27
CA ASP A 35 -9.36 30.86 28.57
C ASP A 35 -10.05 31.75 29.64
N ASP A 36 -10.74 32.83 29.27
CA ASP A 36 -11.46 33.75 30.18
C ASP A 36 -12.78 33.15 30.73
N PHE A 37 -13.28 32.07 30.12
CA PHE A 37 -14.57 31.45 30.46
C PHE A 37 -14.43 30.17 31.28
N HIS A 38 -13.23 29.83 31.74
CA HIS A 38 -13.04 28.71 32.64
C HIS A 38 -13.72 28.96 34.00
N PRO A 39 -14.40 27.96 34.59
CA PRO A 39 -14.89 28.08 35.96
C PRO A 39 -13.71 28.21 36.93
N GLN A 40 -13.94 28.88 38.06
CA GLN A 40 -12.92 29.15 39.08
C GLN A 40 -12.18 27.86 39.53
N SER A 41 -12.90 26.74 39.62
CA SER A 41 -12.33 25.42 39.93
C SER A 41 -11.28 24.94 38.92
N ASN A 42 -11.50 25.20 37.63
CA ASN A 42 -10.55 24.83 36.56
C ASN A 42 -9.33 25.74 36.58
N VAL A 43 -9.53 27.03 36.84
CA VAL A 43 -8.44 28.00 36.99
C VAL A 43 -7.54 27.61 38.16
N GLU A 44 -8.11 27.25 39.31
CA GLU A 44 -7.37 26.79 40.49
C GLU A 44 -6.58 25.49 40.24
N LYS A 45 -7.19 24.49 39.56
CA LYS A 45 -6.49 23.26 39.16
C LYS A 45 -5.28 23.54 38.27
N MET A 46 -5.46 24.38 37.25
CA MET A 46 -4.37 24.72 36.32
C MET A 46 -3.26 25.55 37.01
N GLN A 47 -3.60 26.44 37.93
CA GLN A 47 -2.60 27.18 38.75
C GLN A 47 -1.74 26.25 39.59
N GLN A 48 -2.30 25.13 40.07
CA GLN A 48 -1.57 24.09 40.80
C GLN A 48 -0.76 23.16 39.88
N GLY A 49 -0.77 23.38 38.56
CA GLY A 49 -0.09 22.54 37.58
C GLY A 49 -0.78 21.21 37.32
N ILE A 50 -2.04 21.05 37.72
CA ILE A 50 -2.85 19.85 37.50
C ILE A 50 -3.59 20.00 36.15
N PRO A 51 -3.35 19.12 35.16
CA PRO A 51 -4.09 19.15 33.90
C PRO A 51 -5.58 18.89 34.12
N LEU A 52 -6.43 19.62 33.41
CA LEU A 52 -7.88 19.36 33.40
C LEU A 52 -8.17 17.99 32.78
N THR A 53 -9.20 17.29 33.25
CA THR A 53 -9.75 16.07 32.65
C THR A 53 -10.79 16.39 31.57
N ASP A 54 -11.32 15.38 30.88
CA ASP A 54 -12.42 15.58 29.93
C ASP A 54 -13.68 16.11 30.64
N GLU A 55 -14.01 15.56 31.81
CA GLU A 55 -15.15 15.96 32.63
C GLU A 55 -15.04 17.43 33.09
N ASP A 56 -13.84 17.87 33.47
CA ASP A 56 -13.58 19.27 33.84
C ASP A 56 -13.87 20.26 32.70
N ARG A 57 -13.80 19.82 31.43
CA ARG A 57 -13.91 20.70 30.26
C ARG A 57 -15.33 20.83 29.70
N ILE A 58 -16.25 19.93 30.05
CA ILE A 58 -17.59 19.84 29.42
C ILE A 58 -18.37 21.16 29.57
N ASP A 59 -18.53 21.66 30.80
CA ASP A 59 -19.31 22.88 31.07
C ASP A 59 -18.69 24.13 30.41
N TRP A 60 -17.35 24.18 30.39
CA TRP A 60 -16.61 25.23 29.72
C TRP A 60 -16.82 25.21 28.20
N LEU A 61 -16.76 24.04 27.56
CA LEU A 61 -17.01 23.89 26.13
C LEU A 61 -18.44 24.24 25.74
N HIS A 62 -19.43 23.88 26.58
CA HIS A 62 -20.82 24.31 26.39
C HIS A 62 -20.98 25.82 26.51
N THR A 63 -20.27 26.46 27.44
CA THR A 63 -20.25 27.93 27.56
C THR A 63 -19.72 28.59 26.28
N LEU A 64 -18.62 28.07 25.72
CA LEU A 64 -18.06 28.59 24.46
C LEU A 64 -18.96 28.31 23.25
N ASN A 65 -19.63 27.16 23.20
CA ASN A 65 -20.63 26.86 22.17
C ASN A 65 -21.79 27.85 22.24
N GLN A 66 -22.26 28.21 23.45
CA GLN A 66 -23.31 29.21 23.63
C GLN A 66 -22.88 30.60 23.13
N LEU A 67 -21.62 31.00 23.37
CA LEU A 67 -21.07 32.24 22.80
C LEU A 67 -21.08 32.23 21.27
N PHE A 68 -20.78 31.09 20.64
CA PHE A 68 -20.95 30.96 19.19
C PHE A 68 -22.41 31.11 18.78
N ILE A 69 -23.37 30.52 19.51
CA ILE A 69 -24.80 30.59 19.20
C ILE A 69 -25.33 32.01 19.31
N ASP A 70 -25.02 32.71 20.41
CA ASP A 70 -25.57 34.03 20.74
C ASP A 70 -25.04 35.15 19.86
N ASN A 71 -23.89 34.95 19.21
CA ASN A 71 -23.25 35.96 18.39
C ASN A 71 -23.37 35.65 16.90
N GLU A 72 -23.87 36.63 16.14
CA GLU A 72 -24.01 36.48 14.69
C GLU A 72 -22.62 36.41 14.01
N SER A 73 -21.65 37.23 14.46
CA SER A 73 -20.27 37.23 13.95
C SER A 73 -19.23 37.30 15.06
N VAL A 74 -18.43 36.25 15.25
CA VAL A 74 -17.54 36.07 16.39
C VAL A 74 -16.30 35.25 16.05
N VAL A 75 -15.17 35.58 16.67
CA VAL A 75 -13.94 34.77 16.70
C VAL A 75 -13.68 34.34 18.14
N ILE A 76 -13.58 33.03 18.39
CA ILE A 76 -13.24 32.50 19.72
C ILE A 76 -11.91 31.76 19.63
N ALA A 77 -10.97 32.05 20.55
CA ALA A 77 -9.75 31.27 20.70
C ALA A 77 -9.96 30.16 21.73
N CYS A 78 -9.75 28.90 21.38
CA CYS A 78 -9.91 27.78 22.30
C CYS A 78 -9.01 26.60 21.91
N SER A 79 -8.48 25.87 22.89
CA SER A 79 -7.53 24.78 22.64
C SER A 79 -8.12 23.65 21.79
N ALA A 80 -9.37 23.24 22.06
CA ALA A 80 -10.17 22.29 21.28
C ALA A 80 -9.37 21.03 20.79
N LEU A 81 -8.57 20.46 21.69
CA LEU A 81 -7.51 19.48 21.38
C LEU A 81 -8.01 18.12 20.90
N LYS A 82 -9.25 17.73 21.20
CA LYS A 82 -9.85 16.45 20.80
C LYS A 82 -11.06 16.63 19.85
N PRO A 83 -11.40 15.63 19.02
CA PRO A 83 -12.56 15.70 18.12
C PRO A 83 -13.86 15.96 18.86
N GLU A 84 -14.06 15.32 20.02
CA GLU A 84 -15.30 15.46 20.80
C GLU A 84 -15.50 16.89 21.31
N TYR A 85 -14.41 17.61 21.59
CA TYR A 85 -14.49 19.02 21.99
C TYR A 85 -14.93 19.90 20.83
N ARG A 86 -14.44 19.60 19.63
CA ARG A 86 -14.79 20.33 18.39
C ARG A 86 -16.23 20.04 18.00
N ASP A 87 -16.71 18.83 18.22
CA ASP A 87 -18.11 18.46 18.00
C ASP A 87 -19.06 19.20 18.96
N ILE A 88 -18.69 19.33 20.25
CA ILE A 88 -19.45 20.16 21.21
C ILE A 88 -19.52 21.61 20.73
N LEU A 89 -18.39 22.18 20.29
CA LEU A 89 -18.34 23.57 19.79
C LEU A 89 -19.14 23.78 18.49
N ARG A 90 -19.22 22.76 17.63
CA ARG A 90 -20.00 22.77 16.38
C ARG A 90 -21.48 22.50 16.56
N ASN A 91 -21.91 21.93 17.67
CA ASN A 91 -23.30 21.60 17.89
C ASN A 91 -24.18 22.86 17.71
N ASN A 92 -25.20 22.79 16.84
CA ASN A 92 -26.02 23.93 16.41
C ASN A 92 -25.27 25.13 15.79
N ASN A 93 -24.03 24.91 15.32
CA ASN A 93 -23.18 25.89 14.65
C ASN A 93 -22.58 25.29 13.37
N GLU A 94 -23.43 24.83 12.44
CA GLU A 94 -23.03 24.15 11.20
C GLU A 94 -22.10 24.98 10.29
N ASN A 95 -22.08 26.30 10.45
CA ASN A 95 -21.20 27.23 9.72
C ASN A 95 -19.91 27.59 10.48
N LEU A 96 -19.59 26.92 11.59
CA LEU A 96 -18.38 27.18 12.37
C LEU A 96 -17.13 26.80 11.58
N THR A 97 -16.31 27.78 11.27
CA THR A 97 -15.00 27.55 10.63
C THR A 97 -13.92 27.36 11.68
N ILE A 98 -13.21 26.23 11.64
CA ILE A 98 -12.07 25.99 12.53
C ILE A 98 -10.77 26.38 11.82
N VAL A 99 -9.93 27.16 12.48
CA VAL A 99 -8.57 27.52 12.07
C VAL A 99 -7.61 26.87 13.06
N TYR A 100 -6.84 25.89 12.62
CA TYR A 100 -5.86 25.20 13.45
C TYR A 100 -4.47 25.80 13.23
N LEU A 101 -3.92 26.37 14.30
CA LEU A 101 -2.57 26.93 14.38
C LEU A 101 -1.57 25.82 14.67
N GLN A 102 -1.00 25.26 13.61
CA GLN A 102 -0.08 24.13 13.65
C GLN A 102 1.36 24.61 13.88
N GLY A 103 2.03 24.03 14.88
CA GLY A 103 3.46 24.23 15.11
C GLY A 103 4.05 23.07 15.89
N ASN A 104 5.34 22.78 15.64
CA ASN A 104 6.04 21.72 16.37
C ASN A 104 6.36 22.14 17.82
N PHE A 105 6.65 21.14 18.66
CA PHE A 105 6.91 21.32 20.08
C PHE A 105 8.02 22.35 20.34
N ASP A 106 9.16 22.22 19.67
CA ASP A 106 10.33 23.07 19.89
C ASP A 106 10.07 24.54 19.57
N THR A 107 9.35 24.82 18.49
CA THR A 107 8.97 26.18 18.10
C THR A 107 8.07 26.83 19.15
N ILE A 108 7.08 26.09 19.65
CA ILE A 108 6.14 26.60 20.67
C ILE A 108 6.84 26.74 22.02
N TRP A 109 7.74 25.81 22.36
CA TRP A 109 8.52 25.87 23.59
C TRP A 109 9.49 27.06 23.60
N GLN A 110 10.16 27.35 22.49
CA GLN A 110 10.99 28.54 22.35
C GLN A 110 10.19 29.85 22.49
N ARG A 111 8.94 29.88 22.02
CA ARG A 111 8.03 31.02 22.19
C ARG A 111 7.59 31.20 23.64
N HIS A 112 7.31 30.10 24.35
CA HIS A 112 7.00 30.12 25.79
C HIS A 112 8.16 30.67 26.62
N LYS A 113 9.41 30.28 26.34
CA LYS A 113 10.60 30.78 27.05
C LYS A 113 10.81 32.30 26.96
N LYS A 114 10.19 32.97 25.98
CA LYS A 114 10.33 34.41 25.74
C LYS A 114 9.19 35.25 26.37
N ARG A 115 8.24 34.63 27.07
CA ARG A 115 7.11 35.32 27.71
C ARG A 115 7.41 35.61 29.19
N ASP A 116 7.33 36.88 29.60
CA ASP A 116 7.57 37.34 30.97
C ASP A 116 6.36 37.20 31.92
N ASN A 117 5.33 36.41 31.58
CA ASN A 117 4.10 36.31 32.40
C ASN A 117 3.84 34.91 32.98
N HIS A 118 3.63 34.93 34.30
CA HIS A 118 3.71 33.85 35.30
C HIS A 118 2.55 32.83 35.35
N TRP A 119 1.82 32.57 34.25
CA TRP A 119 0.58 31.75 34.31
C TRP A 119 0.71 30.33 33.73
N PHE A 120 1.89 29.89 33.29
CA PHE A 120 2.08 28.56 32.67
C PHE A 120 3.26 27.81 33.30
N ASN A 121 2.97 26.81 34.13
CA ASN A 121 3.98 25.99 34.80
C ASN A 121 4.58 24.94 33.85
N GLY A 122 5.55 25.37 33.04
CA GLY A 122 6.63 24.50 32.55
C GLY A 122 6.34 23.63 31.32
N LYS A 123 7.44 22.99 30.86
CA LYS A 123 7.52 22.12 29.68
C LYS A 123 6.52 20.96 29.73
N SER A 124 6.25 20.42 30.91
CA SER A 124 5.34 19.29 31.16
C SER A 124 3.89 19.59 30.77
N MET A 125 3.42 20.83 30.97
CA MET A 125 2.05 21.20 30.60
C MET A 125 1.89 21.32 29.09
N LEU A 126 2.92 21.77 28.38
CA LEU A 126 2.94 21.74 26.91
C LEU A 126 3.01 20.30 26.39
N GLU A 127 3.84 19.44 26.99
CA GLU A 127 3.93 18.01 26.65
C GLU A 127 2.55 17.34 26.78
N SER A 128 1.85 17.55 27.91
CA SER A 128 0.51 17.00 28.12
C SER A 128 -0.53 17.45 27.07
N GLN A 129 -0.39 18.66 26.51
CA GLN A 129 -1.30 19.15 25.47
C GLN A 129 -0.98 18.57 24.10
N PHE A 130 0.29 18.32 23.79
CA PHE A 130 0.68 17.57 22.58
C PHE A 130 0.26 16.10 22.68
N ASP A 131 0.39 15.48 23.85
CA ASP A 131 -0.08 14.09 24.09
C ASP A 131 -1.61 13.96 23.96
N THR A 132 -2.34 15.02 24.34
CA THR A 132 -3.81 15.08 24.24
C THR A 132 -4.29 15.48 22.84
N LEU A 133 -3.46 16.19 22.07
CA LEU A 133 -3.83 16.75 20.78
C LEU A 133 -4.03 15.64 19.75
N ILE A 134 -5.27 15.51 19.30
CA ILE A 134 -5.63 14.81 18.08
C ILE A 134 -5.85 15.88 17.02
N GLU A 135 -4.87 16.05 16.13
CA GLU A 135 -4.94 17.06 15.07
C GLU A 135 -6.24 16.91 14.27
N PRO A 136 -6.91 18.04 13.92
CA PRO A 136 -8.14 17.99 13.16
C PRO A 136 -7.92 17.43 11.76
N LEU A 137 -8.95 16.85 11.14
CA LEU A 137 -8.85 16.39 9.76
C LEU A 137 -8.79 17.59 8.78
N SER A 138 -8.30 17.38 7.55
CA SER A 138 -8.19 18.45 6.55
C SER A 138 -9.55 19.00 6.06
N ASN A 139 -10.61 18.21 6.18
CA ASN A 139 -12.00 18.62 5.96
C ASN A 139 -12.63 19.28 7.21
N GLU A 140 -11.94 19.20 8.35
CA GLU A 140 -12.43 19.66 9.65
C GLU A 140 -11.93 21.08 9.98
N ALA A 141 -10.68 21.40 9.65
CA ALA A 141 -10.06 22.69 9.98
C ALA A 141 -9.14 23.22 8.87
N ILE A 142 -8.99 24.55 8.85
CA ILE A 142 -8.00 25.26 8.04
C ILE A 142 -6.66 25.22 8.78
N PHE A 143 -5.70 24.46 8.25
CA PHE A 143 -4.34 24.38 8.80
C PHE A 143 -3.52 25.63 8.50
N ILE A 144 -2.87 26.18 9.52
CA ILE A 144 -2.02 27.35 9.41
C ILE A 144 -0.71 27.08 10.12
N ASP A 145 0.38 27.03 9.36
CA ASP A 145 1.73 26.98 9.93
C ASP A 145 2.02 28.29 10.67
N ILE A 146 2.40 28.15 11.95
CA ILE A 146 2.71 29.28 12.81
C ILE A 146 4.19 29.69 12.76
N THR A 147 5.05 28.97 12.05
CA THR A 147 6.50 29.26 11.97
C THR A 147 6.82 30.69 11.50
N PRO A 148 6.10 31.26 10.50
CA PRO A 148 6.32 32.64 10.06
C PRO A 148 5.97 33.72 11.11
N PRO A 149 6.33 35.00 10.87
CA PRO A 149 5.88 36.13 11.68
C PRO A 149 4.35 36.25 11.74
N VAL A 150 3.83 36.86 12.82
CA VAL A 150 2.39 36.99 13.12
C VAL A 150 1.62 37.63 11.96
N GLU A 151 2.20 38.63 11.30
CA GLU A 151 1.59 39.33 10.16
C GLU A 151 1.39 38.39 8.96
N THR A 152 2.36 37.51 8.71
CA THR A 152 2.28 36.48 7.65
C THR A 152 1.26 35.41 8.01
N VAL A 153 1.23 34.97 9.28
CA VAL A 153 0.23 34.00 9.78
C VAL A 153 -1.18 34.57 9.60
N LEU A 154 -1.41 35.82 10.00
CA LEU A 154 -2.69 36.50 9.82
C LEU A 154 -3.09 36.63 8.34
N HIS A 155 -2.15 37.01 7.48
CA HIS A 155 -2.38 37.09 6.04
C HIS A 155 -2.77 35.73 5.45
N ASN A 156 -2.10 34.65 5.85
CA ASN A 156 -2.40 33.28 5.41
C ASN A 156 -3.79 32.84 5.86
N ILE A 157 -4.20 33.17 7.10
CA ILE A 157 -5.55 32.91 7.59
C ILE A 157 -6.58 33.65 6.73
N GLN A 158 -6.38 34.94 6.49
CA GLN A 158 -7.29 35.75 5.68
C GLN A 158 -7.39 35.24 4.23
N GLN A 159 -6.28 34.80 3.63
CA GLN A 159 -6.29 34.18 2.31
C GLN A 159 -7.07 32.87 2.29
N LYS A 160 -6.81 31.96 3.25
CA LYS A 160 -7.51 30.67 3.30
C LYS A 160 -9.00 30.81 3.64
N LEU A 161 -9.38 31.77 4.48
CA LEU A 161 -10.80 32.10 4.72
C LEU A 161 -11.48 32.62 3.44
N LYS A 162 -10.77 33.39 2.60
CA LYS A 162 -11.26 33.81 1.27
C LYS A 162 -11.33 32.64 0.27
N GLN A 163 -10.39 31.70 0.32
CA GLN A 163 -10.39 30.50 -0.53
C GLN A 163 -11.48 29.50 -0.11
N GLY A 164 -11.78 29.36 1.19
CA GLY A 164 -12.93 28.58 1.68
C GLY A 164 -14.27 29.11 1.18
N MET A 165 -14.36 30.42 0.89
CA MET A 165 -15.53 31.06 0.24
C MET A 165 -15.74 30.62 -1.22
N LEU A 166 -14.71 30.08 -1.89
CA LEU A 166 -14.83 29.53 -3.25
C LEU A 166 -15.28 28.06 -3.27
N MET A 167 -15.35 27.40 -2.10
CA MET A 167 -15.73 25.98 -1.99
C MET A 167 -17.11 25.74 -1.36
N SER A 168 -17.67 26.68 -0.60
CA SER A 168 -18.94 26.46 0.10
C SER A 168 -20.17 27.16 -0.47
N ASN A 169 -20.06 27.94 -1.56
CA ASN A 169 -21.23 28.49 -2.29
C ASN A 169 -20.90 28.89 -3.74
N SER A 170 -20.28 28.00 -4.50
CA SER A 170 -20.20 28.16 -5.95
C SER A 170 -21.23 27.26 -6.63
N PRO A 171 -22.18 27.79 -7.42
CA PRO A 171 -22.90 26.98 -8.40
C PRO A 171 -21.85 26.44 -9.39
N SER A 172 -21.81 25.11 -9.58
CA SER A 172 -21.12 24.41 -10.67
C SER A 172 -19.75 24.97 -11.08
N SER A 173 -18.69 24.59 -10.37
CA SER A 173 -17.34 24.65 -10.96
C SER A 173 -17.25 23.55 -12.03
N ASN A 174 -17.36 23.93 -13.31
CA ASN A 174 -17.28 23.06 -14.50
C ASN A 174 -15.92 22.35 -14.72
N HIS A 175 -15.04 22.32 -13.71
CA HIS A 175 -13.70 21.75 -13.83
C HIS A 175 -13.64 20.34 -13.23
N SER A 176 -12.95 19.46 -13.93
CA SER A 176 -12.63 18.11 -13.47
C SER A 176 -11.44 18.14 -12.51
N HIS A 177 -11.44 17.25 -11.51
CA HIS A 177 -10.31 17.09 -10.58
C HIS A 177 -9.17 16.29 -11.21
N ILE A 178 -9.52 15.34 -12.08
CA ILE A 178 -8.60 14.43 -12.74
C ILE A 178 -9.08 14.08 -14.15
N ALA A 179 -8.15 13.84 -15.06
CA ALA A 179 -8.42 13.21 -16.34
C ALA A 179 -8.04 11.72 -16.34
N MET A 180 -8.84 10.89 -16.99
CA MET A 180 -8.54 9.49 -17.28
C MET A 180 -8.40 9.29 -18.79
N ILE A 181 -7.21 8.87 -19.23
CA ILE A 181 -6.93 8.50 -20.62
C ILE A 181 -6.83 6.98 -20.73
N GLY A 182 -7.67 6.40 -21.59
CA GLY A 182 -7.87 4.96 -21.67
C GLY A 182 -9.01 4.53 -20.76
N LEU A 183 -10.12 4.14 -21.36
CA LEU A 183 -11.39 3.78 -20.73
C LEU A 183 -11.80 2.33 -21.05
N GLY A 184 -10.81 1.46 -21.29
CA GLY A 184 -11.02 0.02 -21.23
C GLY A 184 -11.45 -0.43 -19.82
N VAL A 185 -11.53 -1.74 -19.58
CA VAL A 185 -12.06 -2.32 -18.33
C VAL A 185 -11.49 -1.65 -17.07
N MET A 186 -10.16 -1.51 -16.97
CA MET A 186 -9.53 -0.91 -15.79
C MET A 186 -9.78 0.60 -15.67
N GLY A 187 -9.56 1.36 -16.73
CA GLY A 187 -9.72 2.83 -16.73
C GLY A 187 -11.16 3.27 -16.51
N LYS A 188 -12.13 2.55 -17.09
CA LYS A 188 -13.56 2.74 -16.81
C LYS A 188 -13.84 2.48 -15.33
N SER A 189 -13.42 1.34 -14.78
CA SER A 189 -13.69 0.99 -13.39
C SER A 189 -13.09 2.00 -12.40
N LEU A 190 -11.86 2.46 -12.61
CA LEU A 190 -11.25 3.54 -11.80
C LEU A 190 -12.01 4.87 -11.94
N THR A 191 -12.45 5.21 -13.16
CA THR A 191 -13.27 6.41 -13.40
C THR A 191 -14.57 6.35 -12.60
N LEU A 192 -15.29 5.23 -12.64
CA LEU A 192 -16.54 5.05 -11.90
C LEU A 192 -16.31 5.06 -10.38
N ASN A 193 -15.18 4.55 -9.91
CA ASN A 193 -14.79 4.60 -8.50
C ASN A 193 -14.54 6.05 -8.03
N LEU A 194 -13.81 6.85 -8.83
CA LEU A 194 -13.60 8.28 -8.57
C LEU A 194 -14.94 9.04 -8.49
N LEU A 195 -15.87 8.75 -9.41
CA LEU A 195 -17.20 9.36 -9.41
C LEU A 195 -18.03 8.98 -8.18
N ASP A 196 -17.98 7.73 -7.74
CA ASP A 196 -18.64 7.27 -6.50
C ASP A 196 -18.14 8.03 -5.26
N ASN A 197 -16.87 8.43 -5.28
CA ASN A 197 -16.22 9.24 -4.26
C ASN A 197 -16.36 10.76 -4.52
N GLN A 198 -17.33 11.18 -5.35
CA GLN A 198 -17.69 12.57 -5.63
C GLN A 198 -16.63 13.39 -6.39
N PHE A 199 -15.64 12.75 -7.01
CA PHE A 199 -14.69 13.46 -7.86
C PHE A 199 -15.22 13.61 -9.30
N ASN A 200 -15.20 14.83 -9.82
CA ASN A 200 -15.38 15.09 -11.25
C ASN A 200 -14.20 14.56 -12.08
N VAL A 201 -14.49 13.80 -13.14
CA VAL A 201 -13.49 13.16 -14.01
C VAL A 201 -13.72 13.56 -15.47
N ALA A 202 -12.66 13.98 -16.16
CA ALA A 202 -12.67 14.12 -17.61
C ALA A 202 -12.13 12.83 -18.25
N GLY A 203 -12.86 12.23 -19.19
CA GLY A 203 -12.47 10.98 -19.84
C GLY A 203 -12.08 11.17 -21.29
N PHE A 204 -11.05 10.45 -21.74
CA PHE A 204 -10.68 10.35 -23.16
C PHE A 204 -10.28 8.91 -23.51
N ASP A 205 -10.78 8.41 -24.63
CA ASP A 205 -10.33 7.16 -25.25
C ASP A 205 -10.37 7.33 -26.77
N ILE A 206 -9.44 6.67 -27.47
CA ILE A 206 -9.43 6.61 -28.93
C ILE A 206 -10.62 5.80 -29.45
N ASP A 207 -11.11 4.84 -28.66
CA ASP A 207 -12.32 4.08 -28.91
C ASP A 207 -13.55 4.81 -28.35
N LYS A 208 -14.42 5.26 -29.26
CA LYS A 208 -15.64 5.99 -28.91
C LYS A 208 -16.67 5.13 -28.19
N ASP A 209 -16.61 3.80 -28.35
CA ASP A 209 -17.52 2.89 -27.67
C ASP A 209 -17.21 2.84 -26.17
N HIS A 210 -15.93 2.88 -25.78
CA HIS A 210 -15.51 3.00 -24.38
C HIS A 210 -16.00 4.30 -23.73
N LEU A 211 -15.87 5.44 -24.44
CA LEU A 211 -16.41 6.72 -23.98
C LEU A 211 -17.93 6.68 -23.80
N THR A 212 -18.64 6.09 -24.76
CA THR A 212 -20.10 5.97 -24.73
C THR A 212 -20.56 5.08 -23.57
N ALA A 213 -19.92 3.92 -23.39
CA ALA A 213 -20.21 3.00 -22.29
C ALA A 213 -19.96 3.65 -20.93
N THR A 214 -18.80 4.30 -20.75
CA THR A 214 -18.45 5.00 -19.51
C THR A 214 -19.43 6.13 -19.22
N THR A 215 -19.81 6.92 -20.23
CA THR A 215 -20.80 8.01 -20.08
C THR A 215 -22.15 7.48 -19.62
N LYS A 216 -22.60 6.34 -20.16
CA LYS A 216 -23.87 5.72 -19.79
C LYS A 216 -23.86 5.26 -18.33
N GLU A 217 -22.82 4.55 -17.91
CA GLU A 217 -22.68 4.07 -16.53
C GLU A 217 -22.51 5.24 -15.55
N ALA A 218 -21.70 6.24 -15.87
CA ALA A 218 -21.51 7.44 -15.05
C ALA A 218 -22.83 8.20 -14.79
N LYS A 219 -23.68 8.34 -15.82
CA LYS A 219 -25.01 8.96 -15.68
C LYS A 219 -25.94 8.19 -14.73
N GLN A 220 -25.79 6.87 -14.65
CA GLN A 220 -26.60 6.04 -13.75
C GLN A 220 -26.17 6.19 -12.28
N LEU A 221 -24.89 6.49 -12.01
CA LEU A 221 -24.40 6.68 -10.65
C LEU A 221 -24.96 7.94 -9.97
N ASN A 222 -25.18 9.01 -10.74
CA ASN A 222 -25.59 10.32 -10.23
C ASN A 222 -24.71 10.84 -9.07
N LYS A 223 -23.40 10.60 -9.18
CA LYS A 223 -22.36 11.02 -8.22
C LYS A 223 -21.15 11.54 -8.99
N GLY A 224 -20.55 12.64 -8.52
CA GLY A 224 -19.56 13.38 -9.30
C GLY A 224 -20.07 13.79 -10.69
N THR A 225 -19.18 14.29 -11.54
CA THR A 225 -19.48 14.61 -12.95
C THR A 225 -18.47 13.94 -13.86
N PHE A 226 -18.94 13.16 -14.83
CA PHE A 226 -18.10 12.63 -15.91
C PHE A 226 -18.23 13.49 -17.17
N LEU A 227 -17.10 13.96 -17.69
CA LEU A 227 -17.03 14.72 -18.92
C LEU A 227 -16.28 13.93 -20.01
N ALA A 228 -17.01 13.40 -20.98
CA ALA A 228 -16.42 12.80 -22.17
C ALA A 228 -15.78 13.88 -23.05
N CYS A 229 -14.48 13.76 -23.32
CA CYS A 229 -13.73 14.65 -24.18
C CYS A 229 -13.41 13.95 -25.52
N ASP A 230 -13.46 14.71 -26.61
CA ASP A 230 -13.19 14.23 -27.97
C ASP A 230 -11.75 14.51 -28.45
N SER A 231 -10.97 15.24 -27.65
CA SER A 231 -9.60 15.63 -27.94
C SER A 231 -8.80 15.90 -26.67
N LEU A 232 -7.47 15.75 -26.75
CA LEU A 232 -6.57 16.02 -25.63
C LEU A 232 -6.55 17.50 -25.23
N THR A 233 -6.64 18.42 -26.20
CA THR A 233 -6.75 19.87 -25.92
C THR A 233 -8.02 20.19 -25.13
N ARG A 234 -9.16 19.59 -25.51
CA ARG A 234 -10.40 19.73 -24.74
C ARG A 234 -10.23 19.15 -23.34
N LEU A 235 -9.65 17.96 -23.20
CA LEU A 235 -9.37 17.31 -21.93
C LEU A 235 -8.58 18.25 -20.99
N LEU A 236 -7.44 18.76 -21.44
CA LEU A 236 -6.57 19.66 -20.65
C LEU A 236 -7.27 20.97 -20.25
N SER A 237 -8.16 21.51 -21.10
CA SER A 237 -8.92 22.74 -20.79
C SER A 237 -9.93 22.59 -19.66
N THR A 238 -10.26 21.35 -19.27
CA THR A 238 -11.26 21.07 -18.23
C THR A 238 -10.64 20.95 -16.85
N LEU A 239 -9.32 20.84 -16.76
CA LEU A 239 -8.56 20.65 -15.52
C LEU A 239 -8.03 21.98 -15.00
N LYS A 240 -7.90 22.09 -13.67
CA LYS A 240 -7.15 23.19 -13.02
C LYS A 240 -5.68 22.80 -12.93
N SER A 241 -4.78 23.78 -13.01
CA SER A 241 -3.34 23.55 -12.83
C SER A 241 -2.99 23.49 -11.33
N PRO A 242 -2.05 22.61 -10.88
CA PRO A 242 -1.39 21.57 -11.67
C PRO A 242 -2.41 20.50 -12.12
N ARG A 243 -2.43 20.20 -13.44
CA ARG A 243 -3.40 19.26 -14.02
C ARG A 243 -3.00 17.84 -13.61
N VAL A 244 -3.96 17.01 -13.22
CA VAL A 244 -3.73 15.61 -12.88
C VAL A 244 -4.30 14.72 -13.98
N ILE A 245 -3.46 13.94 -14.64
CA ILE A 245 -3.84 13.06 -15.75
C ILE A 245 -3.38 11.63 -15.46
N ALA A 246 -4.32 10.69 -15.32
CA ALA A 246 -4.04 9.26 -15.20
C ALA A 246 -4.14 8.56 -16.57
N LEU A 247 -3.16 7.68 -16.84
CA LEU A 247 -3.07 6.87 -18.04
C LEU A 247 -3.39 5.41 -17.70
N SER A 248 -4.49 4.88 -18.22
CA SER A 248 -4.88 3.46 -18.13
C SER A 248 -4.85 2.83 -19.52
N ILE A 249 -3.64 2.72 -20.07
CA ILE A 249 -3.34 2.28 -21.43
C ILE A 249 -2.31 1.14 -21.42
N PRO A 250 -2.14 0.39 -22.53
CA PRO A 250 -1.13 -0.67 -22.58
C PRO A 250 0.28 -0.15 -22.31
N ALA A 251 1.06 -0.90 -21.53
CA ALA A 251 2.43 -0.57 -21.20
C ALA A 251 3.35 -0.52 -22.44
N GLY A 252 4.46 0.20 -22.32
CA GLY A 252 5.48 0.34 -23.37
C GLY A 252 5.36 1.66 -24.14
N LYS A 253 5.72 1.65 -25.43
CA LYS A 253 5.83 2.87 -26.26
C LYS A 253 4.55 3.70 -26.36
N ILE A 254 3.39 3.09 -26.16
CA ILE A 254 2.09 3.78 -26.21
C ILE A 254 2.01 4.84 -25.10
N VAL A 255 2.59 4.57 -23.92
CA VAL A 255 2.64 5.55 -22.82
C VAL A 255 3.40 6.80 -23.25
N GLU A 256 4.57 6.64 -23.85
CA GLU A 256 5.38 7.76 -24.35
C GLU A 256 4.68 8.53 -25.46
N GLN A 257 4.03 7.83 -26.39
CA GLN A 257 3.27 8.47 -27.47
C GLN A 257 2.17 9.38 -26.93
N VAL A 258 1.40 8.91 -25.94
CA VAL A 258 0.33 9.71 -25.33
C VAL A 258 0.89 10.91 -24.56
N ILE A 259 2.03 10.75 -23.88
CA ILE A 259 2.71 11.87 -23.20
C ILE A 259 3.17 12.92 -24.24
N ASP A 260 3.79 12.49 -25.33
CA ASP A 260 4.22 13.39 -26.41
C ASP A 260 3.04 14.14 -27.04
N ASP A 261 1.89 13.49 -27.17
CA ASP A 261 0.67 14.11 -27.69
C ASP A 261 0.01 15.07 -26.68
N LEU A 262 0.09 14.79 -25.37
CA LEU A 262 -0.31 15.72 -24.31
C LEU A 262 0.56 16.99 -24.31
N LEU A 263 1.88 16.84 -24.48
CA LEU A 263 2.80 17.97 -24.60
C LEU A 263 2.44 18.85 -25.80
N LYS A 264 2.17 18.26 -26.96
CA LYS A 264 1.67 19.00 -28.15
C LYS A 264 0.32 19.68 -27.91
N ALA A 265 -0.53 19.09 -27.08
CA ALA A 265 -1.84 19.64 -26.74
C ALA A 265 -1.80 20.78 -25.72
N GLY A 266 -0.64 21.06 -25.11
CA GLY A 266 -0.44 22.17 -24.17
C GLY A 266 -0.29 21.74 -22.70
N LEU A 267 0.22 20.54 -22.43
CA LEU A 267 0.66 20.15 -21.09
C LEU A 267 1.82 21.05 -20.63
N GLU A 268 1.80 21.45 -19.36
CA GLU A 268 2.79 22.36 -18.79
C GLU A 268 3.69 21.66 -17.75
N PRO A 269 4.90 22.18 -17.44
CA PRO A 269 5.87 21.52 -16.57
C PRO A 269 5.39 21.14 -15.17
N GLN A 270 4.43 21.88 -14.61
CA GLN A 270 3.86 21.62 -13.29
C GLN A 270 2.77 20.53 -13.30
N ASP A 271 2.30 20.12 -14.48
CA ASP A 271 1.23 19.12 -14.60
C ASP A 271 1.75 17.71 -14.32
N ILE A 272 0.88 16.88 -13.78
CA ILE A 272 1.20 15.54 -13.28
C ILE A 272 0.58 14.50 -14.20
N VAL A 273 1.44 13.63 -14.76
CA VAL A 273 1.00 12.49 -15.58
C VAL A 273 1.32 11.20 -14.86
N ILE A 274 0.28 10.40 -14.60
CA ILE A 274 0.33 9.20 -13.78
C ILE A 274 0.18 7.97 -14.67
N ASP A 275 1.24 7.17 -14.81
CA ASP A 275 1.13 5.84 -15.41
C ASP A 275 0.49 4.87 -14.42
N THR A 276 -0.71 4.37 -14.74
CA THR A 276 -1.44 3.38 -13.91
C THR A 276 -1.33 1.94 -14.44
N GLY A 277 -0.54 1.73 -15.50
CA GLY A 277 -0.35 0.44 -16.13
C GLY A 277 0.53 -0.51 -15.31
N ASN A 278 0.71 -1.72 -15.84
CA ASN A 278 1.74 -2.65 -15.35
C ASN A 278 3.04 -2.43 -16.15
N SER A 279 3.57 -1.20 -16.12
CA SER A 279 4.84 -0.87 -16.78
C SER A 279 6.02 -1.52 -16.04
N LEU A 280 7.09 -1.82 -16.76
CA LEU A 280 8.35 -2.23 -16.15
C LEU A 280 8.95 -1.03 -15.41
N TRP A 281 9.43 -1.23 -14.19
CA TRP A 281 9.92 -0.14 -13.33
C TRP A 281 11.11 0.63 -13.93
N THR A 282 11.94 -0.02 -14.75
CA THR A 282 13.03 0.63 -15.50
C THR A 282 12.51 1.56 -16.59
N ASP A 283 11.36 1.24 -17.21
CA ASP A 283 10.70 2.17 -18.13
C ASP A 283 10.22 3.43 -17.40
N THR A 284 9.75 3.29 -16.14
CA THR A 284 9.36 4.44 -15.32
C THR A 284 10.53 5.35 -15.01
N ILE A 285 11.68 4.79 -14.63
CA ILE A 285 12.92 5.56 -14.44
C ILE A 285 13.28 6.29 -15.74
N ALA A 286 13.28 5.57 -16.87
CA ALA A 286 13.63 6.14 -18.17
C ALA A 286 12.66 7.26 -18.59
N ARG A 287 11.36 7.11 -18.33
CA ARG A 287 10.32 8.13 -18.63
C ARG A 287 10.47 9.36 -17.74
N GLU A 288 10.68 9.17 -16.44
CA GLU A 288 10.92 10.28 -15.51
C GLU A 288 12.13 11.11 -15.95
N GLN A 289 13.22 10.46 -16.36
CA GLN A 289 14.40 11.14 -16.91
C GLN A 289 14.10 11.82 -18.26
N LYS A 290 13.43 11.13 -19.19
CA LYS A 290 13.13 11.64 -20.55
C LYS A 290 12.26 12.90 -20.50
N TYR A 291 11.25 12.91 -19.63
CA TYR A 291 10.27 13.99 -19.53
C TYR A 291 10.59 15.00 -18.42
N GLN A 292 11.79 14.92 -17.85
CA GLN A 292 12.26 15.87 -16.85
C GLN A 292 12.10 17.31 -17.35
N SER A 293 11.62 18.20 -16.47
CA SER A 293 11.33 19.61 -16.75
C SER A 293 10.20 19.90 -17.76
N GLN A 294 9.57 18.87 -18.35
CA GLN A 294 8.44 19.02 -19.26
C GLN A 294 7.10 18.69 -18.59
N LEU A 295 7.12 17.84 -17.56
CA LEU A 295 5.99 17.47 -16.70
C LEU A 295 6.49 16.78 -15.42
N GLN A 296 5.60 16.59 -14.44
CA GLN A 296 5.85 15.74 -13.27
C GLN A 296 5.39 14.30 -13.57
N PHE A 297 6.33 13.42 -13.93
CA PHE A 297 6.00 12.03 -14.19
C PHE A 297 5.78 11.30 -12.87
N PHE A 298 4.69 10.57 -12.78
CA PHE A 298 4.31 9.82 -11.60
C PHE A 298 3.84 8.43 -12.02
N SER A 299 3.90 7.48 -11.10
CA SER A 299 3.41 6.13 -11.34
C SER A 299 2.50 5.71 -10.20
N THR A 300 1.47 4.94 -10.53
CA THR A 300 0.67 4.25 -9.53
C THR A 300 0.29 2.90 -10.07
N ALA A 301 0.98 1.87 -9.60
CA ALA A 301 0.57 0.51 -9.90
C ALA A 301 -0.77 0.19 -9.21
N VAL A 302 -1.69 -0.42 -9.94
CA VAL A 302 -3.03 -0.77 -9.44
C VAL A 302 -3.18 -2.29 -9.31
N SER A 303 -3.63 -2.80 -8.17
CA SER A 303 -3.94 -4.23 -7.97
C SER A 303 -5.39 -4.42 -7.50
N GLY A 304 -6.01 -5.53 -7.92
CA GLY A 304 -7.40 -5.88 -7.56
C GLY A 304 -8.32 -6.33 -8.70
N GLY A 305 -7.82 -6.31 -9.94
CA GLY A 305 -8.61 -6.64 -11.12
C GLY A 305 -9.74 -5.63 -11.37
N GLU A 306 -10.73 -6.02 -12.18
CA GLU A 306 -11.85 -5.15 -12.54
C GLU A 306 -12.69 -4.75 -11.32
N GLN A 307 -13.05 -5.73 -10.49
CA GLN A 307 -13.84 -5.51 -9.28
C GLN A 307 -13.09 -4.64 -8.27
N GLY A 308 -11.80 -4.92 -8.04
CA GLY A 308 -10.97 -4.08 -7.18
C GLY A 308 -10.86 -2.66 -7.71
N ALA A 309 -10.56 -2.45 -8.99
CA ALA A 309 -10.51 -1.11 -9.58
C ALA A 309 -11.81 -0.32 -9.37
N ARG A 310 -12.96 -1.00 -9.46
CA ARG A 310 -14.28 -0.39 -9.33
C ARG A 310 -14.63 0.00 -7.89
N PHE A 311 -14.21 -0.79 -6.90
CA PHE A 311 -14.74 -0.69 -5.53
C PHE A 311 -13.68 -0.45 -4.45
N GLY A 312 -12.40 -0.53 -4.80
CA GLY A 312 -11.30 -0.39 -3.85
C GLY A 312 -10.08 -1.20 -4.29
N PRO A 313 -9.17 -0.65 -5.11
CA PRO A 313 -7.92 -1.32 -5.41
C PRO A 313 -6.87 -1.07 -4.32
N ALA A 314 -5.79 -1.84 -4.34
CA ALA A 314 -4.54 -1.42 -3.72
C ALA A 314 -3.75 -0.54 -4.71
N LEU A 315 -3.22 0.59 -4.22
CA LEU A 315 -2.54 1.58 -5.05
C LEU A 315 -1.10 1.77 -4.56
N MET A 316 -0.14 1.50 -5.43
CA MET A 316 1.30 1.56 -5.14
C MET A 316 1.89 2.75 -5.88
N ALA A 317 1.83 3.92 -5.24
CA ALA A 317 2.21 5.21 -5.80
C ALA A 317 3.72 5.46 -5.68
N SER A 318 4.33 6.06 -6.70
CA SER A 318 5.73 6.49 -6.69
C SER A 318 6.03 7.64 -7.65
N GLY A 319 7.02 8.44 -7.27
CA GLY A 319 7.43 9.66 -7.98
C GLY A 319 7.74 10.79 -7.00
N SER A 320 7.60 12.04 -7.43
CA SER A 320 7.79 13.21 -6.56
C SER A 320 6.83 13.20 -5.36
N ALA A 321 7.38 13.51 -4.17
CA ALA A 321 6.58 13.70 -2.97
C ALA A 321 5.65 14.92 -3.07
N GLU A 322 6.00 15.94 -3.86
CA GLU A 322 5.12 17.09 -4.12
C GLU A 322 3.91 16.67 -4.96
N ALA A 323 4.13 15.92 -6.05
CA ALA A 323 3.05 15.37 -6.87
C ALA A 323 2.11 14.49 -6.04
N TRP A 324 2.67 13.69 -5.12
CA TRP A 324 1.88 12.85 -4.23
C TRP A 324 0.89 13.67 -3.38
N GLN A 325 1.22 14.89 -2.94
CA GLN A 325 0.28 15.70 -2.16
C GLN A 325 -0.99 16.06 -2.93
N SER A 326 -0.89 16.26 -4.25
CA SER A 326 -2.04 16.52 -5.12
C SER A 326 -2.88 15.27 -5.40
N ILE A 327 -2.22 14.11 -5.43
CA ILE A 327 -2.82 12.81 -5.80
C ILE A 327 -3.47 12.13 -4.58
N LYS A 328 -2.82 12.22 -3.42
CA LYS A 328 -3.15 11.48 -2.18
C LYS A 328 -4.63 11.52 -1.80
N PRO A 329 -5.36 12.66 -1.84
CA PRO A 329 -6.77 12.68 -1.44
C PRO A 329 -7.65 11.78 -2.31
N MET A 330 -7.46 11.82 -3.63
CA MET A 330 -8.21 10.99 -4.57
C MET A 330 -7.85 9.51 -4.42
N TRP A 331 -6.56 9.19 -4.26
CA TRP A 331 -6.10 7.81 -4.14
C TRP A 331 -6.56 7.17 -2.83
N ASN A 332 -6.49 7.92 -1.72
CA ASN A 332 -6.99 7.45 -0.43
C ASN A 332 -8.49 7.16 -0.44
N ALA A 333 -9.26 7.98 -1.14
CA ALA A 333 -10.71 7.82 -1.26
C ALA A 333 -11.09 6.56 -2.04
N ILE A 334 -10.47 6.36 -3.21
CA ILE A 334 -10.84 5.26 -4.12
C ILE A 334 -10.23 3.91 -3.73
N ALA A 335 -9.13 3.88 -2.98
CA ALA A 335 -8.48 2.64 -2.58
C ALA A 335 -9.34 1.81 -1.61
N ALA A 336 -9.08 0.51 -1.57
CA ALA A 336 -9.60 -0.36 -0.52
C ALA A 336 -9.19 0.18 0.85
N LYS A 337 -10.00 -0.06 1.86
CA LYS A 337 -9.72 0.32 3.23
C LYS A 337 -9.83 -0.87 4.16
N VAL A 338 -9.19 -0.78 5.31
CA VAL A 338 -9.27 -1.78 6.37
C VAL A 338 -9.62 -1.15 7.70
N ASP A 339 -10.16 -1.97 8.61
CA ASP A 339 -10.43 -1.59 9.99
C ASP A 339 -9.14 -1.56 10.86
N SER A 340 -9.29 -1.31 12.15
CA SER A 340 -8.17 -1.31 13.11
C SER A 340 -7.46 -2.65 13.25
N ASN A 341 -8.08 -3.75 12.84
CA ASN A 341 -7.51 -5.10 12.87
C ASN A 341 -6.86 -5.48 11.54
N GLY A 342 -6.88 -4.59 10.54
CA GLY A 342 -6.35 -4.85 9.21
C GLY A 342 -7.28 -5.67 8.32
N LEU A 343 -8.57 -5.82 8.68
CA LEU A 343 -9.56 -6.54 7.87
C LEU A 343 -10.24 -5.61 6.86
N PRO A 344 -10.52 -6.05 5.62
CA PRO A 344 -11.20 -5.23 4.61
C PRO A 344 -12.55 -4.70 5.09
N VAL A 345 -12.82 -3.41 4.86
CA VAL A 345 -14.15 -2.80 5.08
C VAL A 345 -14.91 -2.66 3.75
N PRO A 346 -16.25 -2.58 3.77
CA PRO A 346 -17.03 -2.36 2.57
C PRO A 346 -16.65 -1.07 1.83
N PRO A 347 -16.84 -0.99 0.50
CA PRO A 347 -16.58 0.21 -0.28
C PRO A 347 -17.30 1.44 0.31
N LEU A 348 -16.66 2.62 0.21
CA LEU A 348 -17.17 3.91 0.73
C LEU A 348 -17.31 4.02 2.26
N HIS A 349 -16.92 3.01 3.04
CA HIS A 349 -16.74 3.16 4.49
C HIS A 349 -15.37 3.75 4.83
N ASP A 350 -15.26 4.33 6.02
CA ASP A 350 -14.00 4.84 6.57
C ASP A 350 -13.12 3.71 7.09
N GLY A 351 -11.81 3.94 7.05
CA GLY A 351 -10.79 2.99 7.48
C GLY A 351 -9.39 3.43 7.02
N GLU A 352 -8.38 2.62 7.35
CA GLU A 352 -7.02 2.85 6.89
C GLU A 352 -6.89 2.48 5.41
N SER A 353 -6.47 3.43 4.57
CA SER A 353 -6.41 3.27 3.12
C SER A 353 -5.25 2.37 2.67
N CYS A 354 -5.51 1.54 1.66
CA CYS A 354 -4.52 0.73 0.95
C CYS A 354 -3.86 1.50 -0.23
N ALA A 355 -3.87 2.83 -0.18
CA ALA A 355 -3.07 3.68 -1.05
C ALA A 355 -1.74 4.03 -0.37
N THR A 356 -0.64 3.57 -0.94
CA THR A 356 0.70 3.68 -0.36
C THR A 356 1.62 4.49 -1.25
N TYR A 357 2.28 5.51 -0.68
CA TYR A 357 3.44 6.13 -1.31
C TYR A 357 4.67 5.27 -1.05
N THR A 358 5.08 4.53 -2.06
CA THR A 358 6.16 3.54 -1.95
C THR A 358 7.55 4.17 -1.95
N GLY A 359 7.71 5.34 -2.57
CA GLY A 359 8.99 6.00 -2.71
C GLY A 359 9.14 6.77 -4.03
N PRO A 360 10.38 7.15 -4.39
CA PRO A 360 10.65 7.90 -5.61
C PRO A 360 10.68 7.00 -6.85
N SER A 361 10.58 7.63 -8.01
CA SER A 361 10.88 7.01 -9.30
C SER A 361 10.09 5.72 -9.60
N GLY A 362 10.77 4.66 -10.05
CA GLY A 362 10.17 3.36 -10.41
C GLY A 362 9.71 2.49 -9.25
N SER A 363 9.80 2.94 -7.99
CA SER A 363 9.59 2.08 -6.82
C SER A 363 8.22 1.42 -6.76
N GLY A 364 7.15 2.11 -7.13
CA GLY A 364 5.77 1.60 -7.07
C GLY A 364 5.50 0.51 -8.10
N HIS A 365 5.99 0.68 -9.33
CA HIS A 365 5.96 -0.38 -10.34
C HIS A 365 6.85 -1.56 -9.95
N PHE A 366 7.97 -1.32 -9.27
CA PHE A 366 8.81 -2.39 -8.75
C PHE A 366 8.11 -3.21 -7.65
N VAL A 367 7.55 -2.53 -6.65
CA VAL A 367 6.75 -3.15 -5.58
C VAL A 367 5.59 -3.96 -6.18
N LYS A 368 4.94 -3.45 -7.23
CA LYS A 368 3.89 -4.19 -7.94
C LYS A 368 4.40 -5.43 -8.69
N MET A 369 5.57 -5.32 -9.33
CA MET A 369 6.21 -6.45 -9.98
C MET A 369 6.46 -7.56 -8.97
N VAL A 370 7.03 -7.23 -7.80
CA VAL A 370 7.24 -8.20 -6.70
C VAL A 370 5.92 -8.75 -6.17
N HIS A 371 4.89 -7.92 -5.95
CA HIS A 371 3.54 -8.37 -5.59
C HIS A 371 3.04 -9.44 -6.57
N ASN A 372 3.17 -9.24 -7.89
CA ASN A 372 2.75 -10.24 -8.87
C ASN A 372 3.63 -11.49 -8.88
N GLY A 373 4.91 -11.38 -8.50
CA GLY A 373 5.77 -12.54 -8.26
C GLY A 373 5.27 -13.39 -7.10
N ILE A 374 4.93 -12.75 -5.98
CA ILE A 374 4.33 -13.41 -4.81
C ILE A 374 2.97 -14.02 -5.18
N GLU A 375 2.13 -13.30 -5.94
CA GLU A 375 0.85 -13.81 -6.46
C GLU A 375 1.05 -15.10 -7.28
N TYR A 376 2.07 -15.15 -8.14
CA TYR A 376 2.36 -16.35 -8.92
C TYR A 376 2.77 -17.52 -8.03
N ALA A 377 3.59 -17.26 -7.00
CA ALA A 377 3.96 -18.27 -6.02
C ALA A 377 2.74 -18.78 -5.25
N ASP A 378 1.92 -17.90 -4.66
CA ASP A 378 0.72 -18.29 -3.90
C ASP A 378 -0.23 -19.15 -4.73
N MET A 379 -0.55 -18.72 -5.97
CA MET A 379 -1.40 -19.51 -6.87
C MET A 379 -0.78 -20.89 -7.14
N GLN A 380 0.52 -20.95 -7.40
CA GLN A 380 1.20 -22.21 -7.69
C GLN A 380 1.20 -23.14 -6.48
N LEU A 381 1.46 -22.63 -5.27
CA LEU A 381 1.45 -23.41 -4.03
C LEU A 381 0.05 -24.00 -3.76
N ILE A 382 -1.01 -23.21 -3.97
CA ILE A 382 -2.40 -23.68 -3.87
C ILE A 382 -2.69 -24.77 -4.91
N CYS A 383 -2.27 -24.57 -6.17
CA CYS A 383 -2.42 -25.57 -7.23
C CYS A 383 -1.68 -26.88 -6.92
N GLU A 384 -0.51 -26.83 -6.29
CA GLU A 384 0.25 -28.02 -5.89
C GLU A 384 -0.50 -28.83 -4.82
N VAL A 385 -1.08 -28.16 -3.83
CA VAL A 385 -1.93 -28.82 -2.83
C VAL A 385 -3.20 -29.39 -3.45
N TYR A 386 -3.88 -28.64 -4.32
CA TYR A 386 -5.03 -29.14 -5.08
C TYR A 386 -4.66 -30.41 -5.87
N HIS A 387 -3.54 -30.40 -6.59
CA HIS A 387 -3.08 -31.56 -7.37
C HIS A 387 -2.83 -32.78 -6.48
N TYR A 388 -2.22 -32.60 -5.30
CA TYR A 388 -2.04 -33.68 -4.34
C TYR A 388 -3.37 -34.23 -3.83
N LEU A 389 -4.30 -33.36 -3.41
CA LEU A 389 -5.63 -33.75 -2.94
C LEU A 389 -6.44 -34.46 -4.03
N ARG A 390 -6.32 -34.02 -5.28
CA ARG A 390 -7.06 -34.52 -6.43
C ARG A 390 -6.53 -35.87 -6.93
N ASP A 391 -5.22 -36.03 -7.06
CA ASP A 391 -4.64 -37.17 -7.80
C ASP A 391 -4.03 -38.22 -6.86
N ALA A 392 -3.43 -37.82 -5.73
CA ALA A 392 -2.85 -38.78 -4.80
C ALA A 392 -3.87 -39.28 -3.77
N ILE A 393 -4.70 -38.37 -3.25
CA ILE A 393 -5.75 -38.71 -2.28
C ILE A 393 -7.05 -39.14 -2.97
N GLU A 394 -7.31 -38.63 -4.19
CA GLU A 394 -8.49 -38.92 -5.00
C GLU A 394 -9.79 -38.26 -4.47
N LEU A 395 -9.71 -37.04 -3.91
CA LEU A 395 -10.90 -36.26 -3.55
C LEU A 395 -11.58 -35.67 -4.79
N ALA A 396 -12.91 -35.56 -4.75
CA ALA A 396 -13.66 -34.83 -5.76
C ALA A 396 -13.47 -33.30 -5.59
N PRO A 397 -13.54 -32.50 -6.67
CA PRO A 397 -13.31 -31.05 -6.60
C PRO A 397 -14.11 -30.34 -5.51
N HIS A 398 -15.42 -30.60 -5.38
CA HIS A 398 -16.24 -29.94 -4.34
C HIS A 398 -15.78 -30.25 -2.91
N GLN A 399 -15.27 -31.46 -2.64
CA GLN A 399 -14.73 -31.85 -1.33
C GLN A 399 -13.41 -31.12 -1.05
N ILE A 400 -12.58 -30.94 -2.08
CA ILE A 400 -11.37 -30.11 -1.98
C ILE A 400 -11.77 -28.64 -1.72
N GLY A 401 -12.84 -28.17 -2.34
CA GLY A 401 -13.42 -26.85 -2.06
C GLY A 401 -13.87 -26.69 -0.61
N ASP A 402 -14.42 -27.73 0.01
CA ASP A 402 -14.77 -27.71 1.44
C ASP A 402 -13.54 -27.63 2.35
N VAL A 403 -12.47 -28.36 2.03
CA VAL A 403 -11.17 -28.24 2.74
C VAL A 403 -10.63 -26.81 2.66
N PHE A 404 -10.61 -26.18 1.48
CA PHE A 404 -10.17 -24.79 1.36
C PHE A 404 -11.13 -23.80 2.04
N THR A 405 -12.44 -24.10 2.10
CA THR A 405 -13.41 -23.29 2.86
C THR A 405 -13.06 -23.27 4.34
N GLU A 406 -12.72 -24.44 4.91
CA GLU A 406 -12.28 -24.60 6.29
C GLU A 406 -10.96 -23.86 6.55
N TRP A 407 -9.96 -24.06 5.69
CA TRP A 407 -8.65 -23.41 5.82
C TRP A 407 -8.74 -21.88 5.74
N ASN A 408 -9.71 -21.35 4.98
CA ASN A 408 -9.93 -19.91 4.89
C ASN A 408 -10.45 -19.30 6.21
N GLN A 409 -10.88 -20.10 7.19
CA GLN A 409 -11.26 -19.61 8.52
C GLN A 409 -10.06 -19.51 9.48
N GLY A 410 -8.88 -19.98 9.08
CA GLY A 410 -7.68 -20.03 9.90
C GLY A 410 -6.54 -19.15 9.40
N VAL A 411 -5.30 -19.60 9.63
CA VAL A 411 -4.07 -18.87 9.28
C VAL A 411 -3.84 -18.69 7.78
N LEU A 412 -4.58 -19.42 6.94
CA LEU A 412 -4.54 -19.31 5.49
C LEU A 412 -5.59 -18.34 4.92
N ASN A 413 -6.37 -17.66 5.78
CA ASN A 413 -7.39 -16.69 5.35
C ASN A 413 -6.82 -15.70 4.32
N SER A 414 -7.31 -15.79 3.09
CA SER A 414 -6.86 -14.97 1.97
C SER A 414 -7.82 -15.06 0.79
N TYR A 415 -7.77 -14.03 -0.06
CA TYR A 415 -8.61 -14.00 -1.26
C TYR A 415 -8.36 -15.17 -2.22
N LEU A 416 -7.11 -15.60 -2.38
CA LEU A 416 -6.79 -16.73 -3.27
C LEU A 416 -7.33 -18.06 -2.75
N ILE A 417 -7.37 -18.27 -1.43
CA ILE A 417 -7.98 -19.48 -0.84
C ILE A 417 -9.50 -19.42 -0.96
N GLU A 418 -10.11 -18.26 -0.69
CA GLU A 418 -11.55 -18.00 -0.87
C GLU A 418 -12.02 -18.36 -2.28
N ILE A 419 -11.43 -17.75 -3.31
CA ILE A 419 -11.86 -18.02 -4.69
C ILE A 419 -11.54 -19.45 -5.12
N THR A 420 -10.49 -20.08 -4.57
CA THR A 420 -10.17 -21.48 -4.87
C THR A 420 -11.28 -22.40 -4.36
N ALA A 421 -11.77 -22.16 -3.14
CA ALA A 421 -12.88 -22.90 -2.57
C ALA A 421 -14.15 -22.80 -3.44
N ASP A 422 -14.48 -21.59 -3.91
CA ASP A 422 -15.65 -21.33 -4.76
C ASP A 422 -15.49 -21.93 -6.16
N ILE A 423 -14.33 -21.76 -6.80
CA ILE A 423 -14.03 -22.29 -8.14
C ILE A 423 -14.20 -23.82 -8.16
N LEU A 424 -13.73 -24.52 -7.13
CA LEU A 424 -13.80 -25.98 -7.05
C LEU A 424 -15.22 -26.53 -6.85
N LYS A 425 -16.17 -25.66 -6.47
CA LYS A 425 -17.60 -25.99 -6.32
C LYS A 425 -18.43 -25.65 -7.56
N GLN A 426 -17.86 -24.90 -8.52
CA GLN A 426 -18.54 -24.51 -9.74
C GLN A 426 -18.71 -25.70 -10.71
N GLN A 427 -19.95 -25.97 -11.09
CA GLN A 427 -20.27 -26.91 -12.16
C GLN A 427 -20.02 -26.28 -13.54
N ASP A 428 -19.65 -27.10 -14.52
CA ASP A 428 -19.59 -26.64 -15.90
C ASP A 428 -21.00 -26.27 -16.41
N PHE A 429 -21.05 -25.31 -17.34
CA PHE A 429 -22.33 -24.83 -17.88
C PHE A 429 -22.88 -25.72 -19.00
N SER A 430 -22.04 -26.57 -19.58
CA SER A 430 -22.37 -27.39 -20.76
C SER A 430 -22.38 -28.89 -20.48
N THR A 431 -21.83 -29.33 -19.35
CA THR A 431 -21.64 -30.73 -18.97
C THR A 431 -21.96 -30.95 -17.50
N ASP A 432 -22.15 -32.20 -17.09
CA ASP A 432 -22.37 -32.59 -15.69
C ASP A 432 -21.05 -32.75 -14.89
N HIS A 433 -19.95 -32.17 -15.39
CA HIS A 433 -18.64 -32.22 -14.76
C HIS A 433 -18.32 -30.92 -14.01
N PRO A 434 -17.47 -30.95 -12.97
CA PRO A 434 -16.93 -29.74 -12.36
C PRO A 434 -16.19 -28.88 -13.40
N LEU A 435 -16.39 -27.56 -13.37
CA LEU A 435 -15.80 -26.65 -14.35
C LEU A 435 -14.27 -26.77 -14.40
N VAL A 436 -13.62 -26.94 -13.25
CA VAL A 436 -12.16 -27.06 -13.15
C VAL A 436 -11.60 -28.23 -13.98
N ASP A 437 -12.33 -29.34 -14.09
CA ASP A 437 -11.92 -30.52 -14.85
C ASP A 437 -12.07 -30.29 -16.37
N MET A 438 -12.86 -29.28 -16.77
CA MET A 438 -13.10 -28.90 -18.17
C MET A 438 -12.13 -27.81 -18.67
N ILE A 439 -11.37 -27.16 -17.77
CA ILE A 439 -10.40 -26.11 -18.12
C ILE A 439 -9.11 -26.75 -18.64
N LEU A 440 -8.63 -26.27 -19.80
CA LEU A 440 -7.32 -26.68 -20.33
C LEU A 440 -6.18 -26.24 -19.41
N ASP A 441 -5.33 -27.19 -19.00
CA ASP A 441 -4.17 -27.02 -18.12
C ASP A 441 -2.98 -26.32 -18.82
N LYS A 442 -3.23 -25.13 -19.35
CA LYS A 442 -2.25 -24.26 -20.02
C LYS A 442 -2.35 -22.84 -19.45
N ALA A 443 -1.53 -22.57 -18.43
CA ALA A 443 -1.50 -21.28 -17.77
C ALA A 443 -0.92 -20.20 -18.69
N GLY A 444 -1.65 -19.08 -18.82
CA GLY A 444 -1.12 -17.86 -19.42
C GLY A 444 -0.26 -17.05 -18.44
N GLN A 445 0.54 -16.15 -18.98
CA GLN A 445 1.27 -15.15 -18.20
C GLN A 445 1.45 -13.86 -19.01
N LYS A 446 1.41 -12.72 -18.33
CA LYS A 446 1.53 -11.38 -18.95
C LYS A 446 2.91 -10.72 -18.76
N GLY A 447 3.88 -11.47 -18.22
CA GLY A 447 5.29 -11.04 -18.12
C GLY A 447 5.74 -10.57 -16.73
N THR A 448 4.86 -10.01 -15.90
CA THR A 448 5.26 -9.41 -14.60
C THR A 448 5.93 -10.41 -13.64
N GLY A 449 5.39 -11.62 -13.49
CA GLY A 449 6.04 -12.66 -12.67
C GLY A 449 7.41 -13.10 -13.22
N THR A 450 7.57 -13.09 -14.55
CA THR A 450 8.86 -13.38 -15.19
C THR A 450 9.87 -12.28 -14.90
N TRP A 451 9.46 -11.00 -14.90
CA TRP A 451 10.35 -9.90 -14.56
C TRP A 451 10.85 -9.98 -13.12
N THR A 452 10.02 -10.40 -12.16
CA THR A 452 10.46 -10.64 -10.78
C THR A 452 11.55 -11.72 -10.71
N ALA A 453 11.38 -12.82 -11.44
CA ALA A 453 12.37 -13.91 -11.49
C ALA A 453 13.66 -13.51 -12.23
N ILE A 454 13.58 -12.67 -13.26
CA ILE A 454 14.78 -12.15 -13.95
C ILE A 454 15.52 -11.19 -13.01
N ASN A 455 14.79 -10.26 -12.38
CA ASN A 455 15.40 -9.28 -11.50
C ASN A 455 16.08 -9.94 -10.29
N SER A 456 15.51 -11.00 -9.73
CA SER A 456 16.13 -11.74 -8.63
C SER A 456 17.49 -12.35 -9.01
N LEU A 457 17.62 -12.85 -10.24
CA LEU A 457 18.87 -13.34 -10.80
C LEU A 457 19.88 -12.21 -11.07
N GLU A 458 19.42 -11.05 -11.57
CA GLU A 458 20.28 -9.90 -11.87
C GLU A 458 20.85 -9.24 -10.61
N ILE A 459 20.04 -9.11 -9.57
CA ILE A 459 20.43 -8.54 -8.26
C ILE A 459 21.27 -9.53 -7.44
N GLY A 460 21.13 -10.83 -7.71
CA GLY A 460 21.75 -11.88 -6.89
C GLY A 460 21.01 -12.15 -5.58
N CYS A 461 19.73 -11.79 -5.49
CA CYS A 461 18.86 -12.06 -4.35
C CYS A 461 17.93 -13.25 -4.69
N PRO A 462 18.12 -14.44 -4.12
CA PRO A 462 17.46 -15.65 -4.59
C PRO A 462 15.97 -15.69 -4.22
N THR A 463 15.09 -15.77 -5.25
CA THR A 463 13.64 -16.00 -5.08
C THR A 463 13.19 -17.33 -5.73
N PRO A 464 13.68 -18.48 -5.23
CA PRO A 464 13.50 -19.76 -5.90
C PRO A 464 12.03 -20.16 -6.03
N THR A 465 11.18 -19.88 -5.04
CA THR A 465 9.76 -20.26 -5.07
C THR A 465 8.98 -19.46 -6.10
N ILE A 466 9.22 -18.15 -6.18
CA ILE A 466 8.67 -17.28 -7.23
C ILE A 466 9.14 -17.76 -8.61
N THR A 467 10.42 -18.08 -8.75
CA THR A 467 10.99 -18.55 -10.03
C THR A 467 10.38 -19.90 -10.45
N GLN A 468 10.20 -20.83 -9.52
CA GLN A 468 9.55 -22.12 -9.81
C GLN A 468 8.11 -21.95 -10.28
N SER A 469 7.37 -20.97 -9.77
CA SER A 469 6.01 -20.69 -10.26
C SER A 469 5.98 -20.25 -11.74
N VAL A 470 6.99 -19.51 -12.20
CA VAL A 470 7.15 -19.14 -13.61
C VAL A 470 7.49 -20.37 -14.47
N TYR A 471 8.35 -21.25 -13.98
CA TYR A 471 8.66 -22.51 -14.67
C TYR A 471 7.46 -23.45 -14.73
N ALA A 472 6.65 -23.54 -13.67
CA ALA A 472 5.45 -24.36 -13.66
C ALA A 472 4.44 -23.92 -14.74
N ARG A 473 4.22 -22.59 -14.89
CA ARG A 473 3.42 -22.05 -16.00
C ARG A 473 4.00 -22.41 -17.35
N SER A 474 5.31 -22.24 -17.52
CA SER A 474 6.03 -22.58 -18.75
C SER A 474 5.88 -24.07 -19.10
N LEU A 475 6.03 -24.97 -18.13
CA LEU A 475 5.83 -26.41 -18.28
C LEU A 475 4.37 -26.76 -18.65
N SER A 476 3.39 -26.09 -18.05
CA SER A 476 1.98 -26.28 -18.38
C SER A 476 1.71 -25.99 -19.88
N SER A 477 2.39 -24.98 -20.44
CA SER A 477 2.26 -24.60 -21.86
C SER A 477 2.72 -25.68 -22.84
N LEU A 478 3.56 -26.61 -22.38
CA LEU A 478 4.09 -27.72 -23.16
C LEU A 478 3.13 -28.93 -23.22
N LYS A 479 1.81 -28.70 -23.22
CA LYS A 479 0.78 -29.74 -23.12
C LYS A 479 0.99 -30.93 -24.07
N SER A 480 1.18 -30.69 -25.36
CA SER A 480 1.39 -31.76 -26.34
C SER A 480 2.64 -32.60 -26.04
N ARG A 481 3.73 -31.96 -25.57
CA ARG A 481 4.95 -32.65 -25.13
C ARG A 481 4.71 -33.47 -23.86
N ARG A 482 3.96 -32.94 -22.89
CA ARG A 482 3.60 -33.66 -21.66
C ARG A 482 2.74 -34.90 -21.96
N LEU A 483 1.82 -34.83 -22.92
CA LEU A 483 1.01 -35.98 -23.34
C LEU A 483 1.87 -37.10 -23.94
N ILE A 484 2.87 -36.76 -24.77
CA ILE A 484 3.86 -37.74 -25.26
C ILE A 484 4.64 -38.33 -24.08
N GLY A 485 5.12 -37.47 -23.17
CA GLY A 485 5.83 -37.88 -21.96
C GLY A 485 5.03 -38.86 -21.10
N ALA A 486 3.73 -38.63 -20.89
CA ALA A 486 2.86 -39.51 -20.12
C ALA A 486 2.71 -40.91 -20.71
N GLN A 487 2.88 -41.06 -22.03
CA GLN A 487 2.82 -42.37 -22.71
C GLN A 487 4.15 -43.15 -22.61
N CYS A 488 5.30 -42.45 -22.56
CA CYS A 488 6.62 -43.09 -22.62
C CYS A 488 7.37 -43.15 -21.28
N LEU A 489 7.06 -42.26 -20.33
CA LEU A 489 7.69 -42.20 -19.02
C LEU A 489 6.81 -42.87 -17.97
N LYS A 490 7.20 -44.07 -17.54
CA LYS A 490 6.49 -44.81 -16.48
C LYS A 490 7.03 -44.39 -15.11
N ALA A 491 6.16 -43.91 -14.25
CA ALA A 491 6.49 -43.62 -12.85
C ALA A 491 6.39 -44.89 -12.00
N LYS A 492 7.29 -45.02 -11.00
CA LYS A 492 7.19 -46.01 -9.93
C LYS A 492 6.93 -45.25 -8.65
N THR A 493 5.68 -45.26 -8.19
CA THR A 493 5.22 -44.47 -7.06
C THR A 493 4.65 -45.36 -5.96
N GLN A 494 4.56 -44.82 -4.75
CA GLN A 494 3.84 -45.43 -3.65
C GLN A 494 2.41 -44.88 -3.60
N PRO A 495 1.41 -45.69 -3.22
CA PRO A 495 0.07 -45.19 -2.96
C PRO A 495 0.05 -44.40 -1.64
N VAL A 496 -0.86 -43.44 -1.53
CA VAL A 496 -1.09 -42.73 -0.26
C VAL A 496 -1.70 -43.68 0.76
N ASP A 497 -1.17 -43.67 1.98
CA ASP A 497 -1.84 -44.31 3.11
C ASP A 497 -3.07 -43.49 3.54
N LYS A 498 -4.25 -44.00 3.18
CA LYS A 498 -5.53 -43.33 3.47
C LYS A 498 -6.06 -43.61 4.87
N THR A 499 -5.38 -44.41 5.70
CA THR A 499 -5.85 -44.74 7.06
C THR A 499 -5.86 -43.54 8.00
N SER A 500 -5.03 -42.53 7.73
CA SER A 500 -4.95 -41.28 8.49
C SER A 500 -5.12 -40.06 7.59
N LEU A 501 -6.15 -40.05 6.75
CA LEU A 501 -6.38 -39.00 5.74
C LEU A 501 -6.39 -37.58 6.31
N SER A 502 -7.02 -37.38 7.48
CA SER A 502 -7.04 -36.08 8.16
C SER A 502 -5.64 -35.58 8.52
N ALA A 503 -4.74 -36.48 8.93
CA ALA A 503 -3.36 -36.12 9.21
C ALA A 503 -2.63 -35.67 7.95
N VAL A 504 -2.82 -36.36 6.81
CA VAL A 504 -2.19 -35.97 5.54
C VAL A 504 -2.72 -34.62 5.04
N ILE A 505 -4.01 -34.34 5.22
CA ILE A 505 -4.62 -33.03 4.89
C ILE A 505 -4.02 -31.93 5.77
N ASN A 506 -3.87 -32.17 7.08
CA ASN A 506 -3.22 -31.22 7.98
C ASN A 506 -1.73 -31.01 7.64
N GLU A 507 -1.04 -32.05 7.18
CA GLU A 507 0.35 -31.93 6.72
C GLU A 507 0.44 -30.99 5.50
N LEU A 508 -0.48 -31.12 4.53
CA LEU A 508 -0.60 -30.23 3.38
C LEU A 508 -0.94 -28.80 3.77
N HIS A 509 -1.85 -28.60 4.73
CA HIS A 509 -2.19 -27.30 5.29
C HIS A 509 -0.94 -26.57 5.81
N ASP A 510 -0.18 -27.26 6.66
CA ASP A 510 1.04 -26.72 7.26
C ASP A 510 2.13 -26.44 6.22
N ALA A 511 2.31 -27.36 5.25
CA ALA A 511 3.22 -27.19 4.14
C ALA A 511 2.91 -25.95 3.31
N LEU A 512 1.62 -25.72 3.00
CA LEU A 512 1.16 -24.55 2.26
C LEU A 512 1.47 -23.26 3.01
N TYR A 513 1.15 -23.21 4.31
CA TYR A 513 1.44 -22.05 5.14
C TYR A 513 2.95 -21.73 5.19
N CYS A 514 3.79 -22.73 5.47
CA CYS A 514 5.24 -22.56 5.54
C CYS A 514 5.83 -22.10 4.19
N ALA A 515 5.39 -22.70 3.09
CA ALA A 515 5.86 -22.35 1.76
C ALA A 515 5.43 -20.94 1.34
N LYS A 516 4.20 -20.55 1.68
CA LYS A 516 3.69 -19.19 1.48
C LYS A 516 4.55 -18.17 2.22
N LEU A 517 4.80 -18.37 3.51
CA LEU A 517 5.66 -17.50 4.31
C LEU A 517 7.07 -17.34 3.70
N CYS A 518 7.66 -18.42 3.19
CA CYS A 518 8.95 -18.36 2.48
C CYS A 518 8.89 -17.54 1.18
N ALA A 519 7.81 -17.66 0.41
CA ALA A 519 7.63 -16.87 -0.81
C ALA A 519 7.53 -15.36 -0.52
N TYR A 520 6.85 -14.99 0.58
CA TYR A 520 6.80 -13.60 1.04
C TYR A 520 8.17 -13.12 1.52
N ALA A 521 8.88 -13.92 2.33
CA ALA A 521 10.24 -13.57 2.77
C ALA A 521 11.16 -13.28 1.58
N GLN A 522 11.21 -14.19 0.60
CA GLN A 522 11.95 -14.02 -0.65
C GLN A 522 11.57 -12.73 -1.40
N GLY A 523 10.28 -12.41 -1.47
CA GLY A 523 9.80 -11.19 -2.12
C GLY A 523 10.23 -9.91 -1.39
N PHE A 524 10.13 -9.89 -0.06
CA PHE A 524 10.57 -8.75 0.74
C PHE A 524 12.09 -8.56 0.73
N ASP A 525 12.86 -9.65 0.76
CA ASP A 525 14.32 -9.58 0.62
C ASP A 525 14.73 -9.01 -0.74
N LEU A 526 14.03 -9.40 -1.81
CA LEU A 526 14.25 -8.83 -3.15
C LEU A 526 13.94 -7.33 -3.19
N MET A 527 12.87 -6.90 -2.49
CA MET A 527 12.56 -5.48 -2.34
C MET A 527 13.62 -4.74 -1.55
N ASN A 528 14.15 -5.32 -0.48
CA ASN A 528 15.22 -4.71 0.30
C ASN A 528 16.51 -4.55 -0.51
N ALA A 529 17.00 -5.64 -1.10
CA ALA A 529 18.23 -5.62 -1.90
C ALA A 529 18.14 -4.61 -3.07
N THR A 530 16.99 -4.55 -3.74
CA THR A 530 16.79 -3.58 -4.83
C THR A 530 16.65 -2.15 -4.30
N SER A 531 15.97 -1.95 -3.16
CA SER A 531 15.85 -0.65 -2.52
C SER A 531 17.20 -0.07 -2.15
N GLU A 532 18.11 -0.89 -1.60
CA GLU A 532 19.48 -0.51 -1.28
C GLU A 532 20.27 -0.12 -2.54
N GLN A 533 20.20 -0.92 -3.61
CA GLN A 533 20.90 -0.62 -4.85
C GLN A 533 20.39 0.67 -5.53
N GLN A 534 19.08 0.95 -5.43
CA GLN A 534 18.44 2.12 -6.05
C GLN A 534 18.32 3.33 -5.11
N ASN A 535 18.74 3.21 -3.85
CA ASN A 535 18.57 4.22 -2.79
C ASN A 535 17.11 4.69 -2.62
N TRP A 536 16.13 3.80 -2.70
CA TRP A 536 14.71 4.16 -2.59
C TRP A 536 14.19 4.30 -1.16
N GLN A 537 14.85 3.67 -0.18
CA GLN A 537 14.44 3.66 1.23
C GLN A 537 12.96 3.21 1.40
N LEU A 538 12.62 2.04 0.85
CA LEU A 538 11.25 1.52 0.89
C LEU A 538 10.77 1.32 2.33
N ASN A 539 9.54 1.74 2.62
CA ASN A 539 8.89 1.47 3.91
C ASN A 539 8.09 0.15 3.86
N PHE A 540 8.64 -0.91 4.43
CA PHE A 540 8.00 -2.23 4.43
C PHE A 540 6.74 -2.31 5.30
N VAL A 541 6.59 -1.45 6.31
CA VAL A 541 5.34 -1.35 7.08
C VAL A 541 4.23 -0.85 6.16
N ASP A 542 4.47 0.23 5.43
CA ASP A 542 3.47 0.83 4.54
C ASP A 542 3.16 -0.09 3.35
N ILE A 543 4.17 -0.75 2.77
CA ILE A 543 3.96 -1.72 1.68
C ILE A 543 3.08 -2.89 2.16
N ALA A 544 3.39 -3.49 3.31
CA ALA A 544 2.59 -4.58 3.86
C ALA A 544 1.16 -4.12 4.17
N LYS A 545 1.00 -2.93 4.77
CA LYS A 545 -0.31 -2.33 5.04
C LYS A 545 -1.12 -2.10 3.77
N GLY A 546 -0.49 -1.61 2.71
CA GLY A 546 -1.09 -1.36 1.40
C GLY A 546 -1.56 -2.61 0.68
N TRP A 547 -1.08 -3.80 1.08
CA TRP A 547 -1.51 -5.08 0.49
C TRP A 547 -2.66 -5.76 1.26
N ARG A 548 -3.03 -5.30 2.47
CA ARG A 548 -4.03 -5.96 3.32
C ARG A 548 -5.43 -6.07 2.69
N ALA A 549 -5.79 -5.16 1.80
CA ALA A 549 -7.04 -5.20 1.05
C ALA A 549 -6.85 -4.71 -0.39
N GLY A 550 -7.88 -4.92 -1.22
CA GLY A 550 -7.92 -4.46 -2.61
C GLY A 550 -7.04 -5.24 -3.58
N CYS A 551 -5.85 -5.68 -3.18
CA CYS A 551 -4.95 -6.47 -4.01
C CYS A 551 -5.35 -7.96 -4.10
N ILE A 552 -4.69 -8.71 -4.99
CA ILE A 552 -4.96 -10.15 -5.19
C ILE A 552 -4.38 -11.00 -4.06
N ILE A 553 -3.19 -10.64 -3.54
CA ILE A 553 -2.52 -11.39 -2.47
C ILE A 553 -3.01 -11.03 -1.06
N ARG A 554 -4.16 -10.33 -0.96
CA ARG A 554 -4.70 -9.88 0.33
C ARG A 554 -4.99 -11.06 1.25
N ALA A 555 -4.53 -10.95 2.49
CA ALA A 555 -4.55 -11.99 3.51
C ALA A 555 -4.42 -11.37 4.90
N THR A 556 -4.96 -12.03 5.93
CA THR A 556 -4.81 -11.59 7.34
C THR A 556 -3.35 -11.50 7.77
N PHE A 557 -2.52 -12.45 7.33
CA PHE A 557 -1.08 -12.50 7.61
C PHE A 557 -0.29 -11.25 7.15
N LEU A 558 -0.79 -10.44 6.22
CA LEU A 558 -0.13 -9.17 5.87
C LEU A 558 -0.11 -8.16 7.02
N GLN A 559 -1.07 -8.23 7.93
CA GLN A 559 -1.04 -7.46 9.17
C GLN A 559 0.13 -7.92 10.06
N ASP A 560 0.39 -9.23 10.13
CA ASP A 560 1.51 -9.77 10.90
C ASP A 560 2.86 -9.34 10.29
N ILE A 561 2.96 -9.27 8.96
CA ILE A 561 4.15 -8.73 8.28
C ILE A 561 4.36 -7.25 8.63
N ALA A 562 3.30 -6.44 8.55
CA ALA A 562 3.37 -5.03 8.92
C ALA A 562 3.81 -4.86 10.38
N ASN A 563 3.28 -5.70 11.28
CA ASN A 563 3.67 -5.73 12.68
C ASN A 563 5.14 -6.12 12.84
N ALA A 564 5.64 -7.13 12.12
CA ALA A 564 7.04 -7.57 12.21
C ALA A 564 8.02 -6.43 11.88
N TYR A 565 7.80 -5.73 10.76
CA TYR A 565 8.63 -4.58 10.38
C TYR A 565 8.41 -3.36 11.28
N HIS A 566 7.23 -3.18 11.85
CA HIS A 566 7.01 -2.11 12.81
C HIS A 566 7.81 -2.33 14.10
N HIS A 567 7.84 -3.57 14.62
CA HIS A 567 8.60 -3.91 15.82
C HIS A 567 10.11 -3.91 15.56
N THR A 568 10.53 -4.37 14.37
CA THR A 568 11.95 -4.42 13.96
C THR A 568 12.10 -3.77 12.57
N PRO A 569 12.29 -2.44 12.49
CA PRO A 569 12.38 -1.75 11.19
C PRO A 569 13.53 -2.22 10.30
N ALA A 570 14.65 -2.64 10.89
CA ALA A 570 15.81 -3.20 10.20
C ALA A 570 15.82 -4.74 10.26
N LEU A 571 14.66 -5.36 10.09
CA LEU A 571 14.55 -6.82 10.05
C LEU A 571 15.27 -7.36 8.80
N ASP A 572 16.37 -8.10 8.99
CA ASP A 572 17.17 -8.65 7.89
C ASP A 572 16.38 -9.61 6.99
N ASN A 573 15.50 -10.41 7.59
CA ASN A 573 14.68 -11.38 6.88
C ASN A 573 13.35 -11.57 7.59
N LEU A 574 12.26 -11.66 6.84
CA LEU A 574 10.93 -11.90 7.41
C LEU A 574 10.86 -13.18 8.26
N LEU A 575 11.60 -14.23 7.88
CA LEU A 575 11.62 -15.50 8.60
C LEU A 575 12.25 -15.39 10.00
N PHE A 576 13.00 -14.32 10.28
CA PHE A 576 13.68 -14.11 11.56
C PHE A 576 12.81 -13.39 12.59
N ALA A 577 11.64 -12.89 12.20
CA ALA A 577 10.68 -12.35 13.16
C ALA A 577 10.18 -13.48 14.08
N GLU A 578 10.23 -13.26 15.39
CA GLU A 578 9.92 -14.26 16.43
C GLU A 578 8.59 -14.99 16.19
N HIS A 579 7.54 -14.25 15.86
CA HIS A 579 6.22 -14.83 15.54
C HIS A 579 6.31 -15.84 14.39
N PHE A 580 6.95 -15.48 13.27
CA PHE A 580 7.06 -16.34 12.09
C PHE A 580 8.03 -17.51 12.29
N ALA A 581 9.13 -17.28 13.01
CA ALA A 581 10.05 -18.35 13.39
C ALA A 581 9.33 -19.45 14.18
N HIS A 582 8.50 -19.07 15.16
CA HIS A 582 7.68 -20.02 15.92
C HIS A 582 6.63 -20.73 15.05
N GLN A 583 5.96 -20.02 14.13
CA GLN A 583 4.98 -20.66 13.24
C GLN A 583 5.64 -21.72 12.33
N LEU A 584 6.87 -21.45 11.84
CA LEU A 584 7.66 -22.42 11.06
C LEU A 584 8.13 -23.59 11.91
N GLU A 585 8.65 -23.33 13.11
CA GLU A 585 9.10 -24.37 14.04
C GLU A 585 8.01 -25.39 14.34
N ALA A 586 6.78 -24.90 14.58
CA ALA A 586 5.62 -25.74 14.89
C ALA A 586 5.17 -26.63 13.71
N ARG A 587 5.50 -26.27 12.47
CA ARG A 587 4.92 -26.86 11.24
C ARG A 587 5.92 -27.53 10.31
N GLN A 588 7.22 -27.28 10.49
CA GLN A 588 8.23 -27.75 9.53
C GLN A 588 8.28 -29.28 9.39
N LEU A 589 7.89 -30.06 10.42
CA LEU A 589 7.85 -31.52 10.28
C LEU A 589 6.72 -31.95 9.33
N SER A 590 5.53 -31.39 9.48
CA SER A 590 4.41 -31.58 8.55
C SER A 590 4.82 -31.22 7.12
N TRP A 591 5.47 -30.08 6.95
CA TRP A 591 5.98 -29.63 5.67
C TRP A 591 7.00 -30.59 5.04
N ARG A 592 7.96 -31.10 5.82
CA ARG A 592 8.95 -32.09 5.37
C ARG A 592 8.27 -33.40 4.93
N LYS A 593 7.27 -33.86 5.68
CA LYS A 593 6.51 -35.05 5.30
C LYS A 593 5.79 -34.84 3.98
N THR A 594 5.15 -33.69 3.76
CA THR A 594 4.53 -33.36 2.48
C THR A 594 5.52 -33.43 1.31
N VAL A 595 6.71 -32.83 1.44
CA VAL A 595 7.74 -32.87 0.37
C VAL A 595 8.27 -34.28 0.12
N SER A 596 8.51 -35.05 1.19
CA SER A 596 8.93 -36.44 1.09
C SER A 596 7.85 -37.28 0.40
N ASN A 597 6.61 -37.18 0.88
CA ASN A 597 5.48 -37.98 0.41
C ASN A 597 5.11 -37.63 -1.02
N SER A 598 5.10 -36.35 -1.42
CA SER A 598 4.82 -35.95 -2.80
C SER A 598 5.81 -36.55 -3.78
N SER A 599 7.09 -36.60 -3.40
CA SER A 599 8.14 -37.27 -4.19
C SER A 599 7.90 -38.78 -4.29
N MET A 600 7.52 -39.44 -3.20
CA MET A 600 7.21 -40.88 -3.19
C MET A 600 5.94 -41.22 -3.99
N HIS A 601 4.95 -40.33 -3.98
CA HIS A 601 3.67 -40.50 -4.68
C HIS A 601 3.73 -40.02 -6.14
N GLY A 602 4.83 -39.39 -6.56
CA GLY A 602 5.01 -38.88 -7.92
C GLY A 602 4.21 -37.63 -8.24
N ILE A 603 3.86 -36.82 -7.22
CA ILE A 603 3.17 -35.54 -7.40
C ILE A 603 4.18 -34.39 -7.44
N PRO A 604 4.28 -33.64 -8.55
CA PRO A 604 5.19 -32.51 -8.64
C PRO A 604 4.72 -31.34 -7.76
N MET A 605 5.56 -30.96 -6.79
CA MET A 605 5.36 -29.78 -5.94
C MET A 605 6.60 -28.86 -5.94
N PRO A 606 6.99 -28.28 -7.10
CA PRO A 606 8.23 -27.50 -7.22
C PRO A 606 8.26 -26.24 -6.34
N GLY A 607 7.12 -25.58 -6.13
CA GLY A 607 7.00 -24.43 -5.24
C GLY A 607 7.24 -24.80 -3.79
N ILE A 608 6.49 -25.78 -3.25
CA ILE A 608 6.62 -26.22 -1.85
C ILE A 608 8.02 -26.79 -1.57
N ASN A 609 8.59 -27.55 -2.50
CA ASN A 609 9.94 -28.12 -2.34
C ASN A 609 11.04 -27.05 -2.37
N SER A 610 10.97 -26.11 -3.30
CA SER A 610 11.94 -25.02 -3.38
C SER A 610 11.88 -24.09 -2.17
N ALA A 611 10.69 -23.86 -1.61
CA ALA A 611 10.54 -23.13 -0.36
C ALA A 611 11.19 -23.87 0.82
N LEU A 612 11.08 -25.20 0.90
CA LEU A 612 11.74 -25.98 1.96
C LEU A 612 13.26 -25.91 1.84
N SER A 613 13.76 -26.03 0.62
CA SER A 613 15.18 -25.91 0.32
C SER A 613 15.71 -24.50 0.67
N TYR A 614 14.93 -23.45 0.40
CA TYR A 614 15.23 -22.08 0.82
C TYR A 614 15.32 -21.97 2.34
N PHE A 615 14.29 -22.42 3.06
CA PHE A 615 14.27 -22.42 4.53
C PHE A 615 15.48 -23.16 5.13
N ASP A 616 15.76 -24.37 4.66
CA ASP A 616 16.90 -25.16 5.14
C ASP A 616 18.26 -24.52 4.80
N SER A 617 18.35 -23.79 3.68
CA SER A 617 19.55 -23.04 3.32
C SER A 617 19.76 -21.83 4.22
N MET A 618 18.69 -21.06 4.50
CA MET A 618 18.74 -19.86 5.33
C MET A 618 19.15 -20.13 6.78
N ARG A 619 18.82 -21.32 7.30
CA ARG A 619 19.20 -21.74 8.66
C ARG A 619 20.50 -22.56 8.73
N CYS A 620 21.25 -22.67 7.63
CA CYS A 620 22.48 -23.46 7.58
C CYS A 620 23.71 -22.55 7.68
N GLY A 621 24.37 -22.53 8.84
CA GLY A 621 25.56 -21.69 9.06
C GLY A 621 26.77 -22.03 8.17
N THR A 622 26.77 -23.16 7.48
CA THR A 622 27.80 -23.50 6.48
C THR A 622 27.20 -24.34 5.36
N LEU A 623 26.98 -23.71 4.21
CA LEU A 623 26.54 -24.37 2.98
C LEU A 623 27.71 -25.07 2.26
N PRO A 624 27.43 -26.03 1.35
CA PRO A 624 28.46 -26.76 0.60
C PRO A 624 29.18 -25.91 -0.48
N ALA A 625 29.02 -24.57 -0.45
CA ALA A 625 29.68 -23.65 -1.36
C ALA A 625 31.21 -23.62 -1.17
N ASN A 626 31.74 -24.15 -0.06
CA ASN A 626 33.16 -24.37 0.14
C ASN A 626 33.76 -25.32 -0.93
N LEU A 627 33.07 -26.43 -1.26
CA LEU A 627 33.50 -27.32 -2.34
C LEU A 627 33.40 -26.65 -3.71
N LEU A 628 32.32 -25.89 -3.94
CA LEU A 628 32.15 -25.11 -5.17
C LEU A 628 33.31 -24.13 -5.36
N GLN A 629 33.71 -23.41 -4.30
CA GLN A 629 34.88 -22.53 -4.32
C GLN A 629 36.18 -23.29 -4.60
N ALA A 630 36.39 -24.45 -3.98
CA ALA A 630 37.57 -25.27 -4.24
C ALA A 630 37.62 -25.77 -5.70
N GLN A 631 36.48 -26.17 -6.28
CA GLN A 631 36.39 -26.54 -7.69
C GLN A 631 36.77 -25.37 -8.61
N ARG A 632 36.23 -24.17 -8.35
CA ARG A 632 36.53 -22.96 -9.12
C ARG A 632 38.02 -22.58 -9.04
N ASP A 633 38.62 -22.71 -7.87
CA ASP A 633 40.06 -22.50 -7.71
C ASP A 633 40.86 -23.58 -8.46
N PHE A 634 40.42 -24.83 -8.41
CA PHE A 634 41.07 -25.97 -9.08
C PHE A 634 41.23 -25.77 -10.59
N PHE A 635 40.13 -25.56 -11.31
CA PHE A 635 40.19 -25.49 -12.78
C PHE A 635 40.52 -24.09 -13.31
N GLY A 636 40.26 -23.04 -12.52
CA GLY A 636 40.23 -21.66 -13.00
C GLY A 636 41.10 -20.68 -12.22
N SER A 637 41.78 -21.12 -11.16
CA SER A 637 42.55 -20.23 -10.27
C SER A 637 41.74 -19.03 -9.77
N HIS A 638 40.44 -19.23 -9.55
CA HIS A 638 39.50 -18.17 -9.14
C HIS A 638 39.69 -17.69 -7.70
N THR A 639 40.61 -18.30 -6.94
CA THR A 639 40.87 -18.02 -5.53
C THR A 639 39.67 -18.32 -4.61
N TYR A 640 39.92 -18.33 -3.30
CA TYR A 640 38.90 -18.44 -2.27
C TYR A 640 39.30 -17.68 -1.00
N SER A 641 38.33 -17.42 -0.12
CA SER A 641 38.58 -16.89 1.22
C SER A 641 38.54 -18.03 2.24
N ARG A 642 39.28 -17.89 3.35
CA ARG A 642 39.29 -18.89 4.44
C ARG A 642 38.48 -18.40 5.65
N ILE A 643 37.92 -19.35 6.40
CA ILE A 643 37.10 -19.07 7.59
C ILE A 643 37.91 -18.53 8.79
N ASP A 644 39.21 -18.77 8.81
CA ASP A 644 40.15 -18.40 9.88
C ASP A 644 40.90 -17.08 9.56
N GLN A 645 40.47 -16.35 8.52
CA GLN A 645 41.13 -15.16 7.99
C GLN A 645 40.09 -14.10 7.59
N SER A 646 40.54 -12.86 7.36
CA SER A 646 39.66 -11.83 6.79
C SER A 646 39.08 -12.27 5.44
N GLU A 647 37.79 -12.02 5.21
CA GLU A 647 37.12 -12.34 3.94
C GLU A 647 37.79 -11.70 2.72
N SER A 648 38.39 -10.53 2.90
CA SER A 648 39.16 -9.82 1.86
C SER A 648 40.43 -10.56 1.44
N ALA A 649 40.99 -11.42 2.29
CA ALA A 649 42.18 -12.19 1.98
C ALA A 649 41.84 -13.36 1.04
N LYS A 650 42.50 -13.41 -0.11
CA LYS A 650 42.32 -14.45 -1.12
C LYS A 650 43.47 -15.43 -1.10
N TYR A 651 43.16 -16.71 -1.33
CA TYR A 651 44.07 -17.83 -1.33
C TYR A 651 43.87 -18.64 -2.61
N HIS A 652 44.94 -19.24 -3.10
CA HIS A 652 44.94 -20.13 -4.26
C HIS A 652 45.79 -21.34 -3.92
N VAL A 653 45.31 -22.55 -4.21
CA VAL A 653 46.16 -23.73 -4.15
C VAL A 653 46.76 -23.98 -5.52
N GLU A 654 48.06 -24.23 -5.59
CA GLU A 654 48.73 -24.64 -6.81
C GLU A 654 48.45 -26.12 -7.09
N TRP A 655 47.23 -26.41 -7.57
CA TRP A 655 46.67 -27.76 -7.67
C TRP A 655 47.46 -28.72 -8.57
N SER A 656 48.22 -28.18 -9.53
CA SER A 656 49.08 -28.91 -10.47
C SER A 656 50.46 -29.27 -9.92
N HIS A 657 50.88 -28.69 -8.78
CA HIS A 657 52.19 -28.93 -8.19
C HIS A 657 52.16 -30.07 -7.16
N SER A 658 53.31 -30.69 -6.94
CA SER A 658 53.54 -31.69 -5.91
C SER A 658 54.85 -31.41 -5.16
N PRO A 659 54.83 -31.13 -3.85
CA PRO A 659 53.63 -31.01 -3.01
C PRO A 659 52.78 -29.79 -3.43
N ARG A 660 51.46 -29.87 -3.19
CA ARG A 660 50.59 -28.71 -3.37
C ARG A 660 50.95 -27.63 -2.37
N VAL A 661 50.93 -26.37 -2.81
CA VAL A 661 51.19 -25.19 -1.98
C VAL A 661 49.99 -24.26 -2.04
N GLU A 662 49.57 -23.73 -0.90
CA GLU A 662 48.59 -22.63 -0.83
C GLU A 662 49.35 -21.30 -0.82
N VAL A 663 48.98 -20.39 -1.71
CA VAL A 663 49.55 -19.05 -1.81
C VAL A 663 48.47 -18.01 -1.56
N LYS A 664 48.81 -16.98 -0.78
CA LYS A 664 47.95 -15.80 -0.60
C LYS A 664 48.07 -14.90 -1.83
N ARG A 665 46.94 -14.42 -2.35
CA ARG A 665 46.83 -13.57 -3.54
C ARG A 665 46.33 -12.17 -3.22
#